data_AF-A0A418TBS9-F1
#
_entry.id   AF-A0A418TBS9-F1
#
_cell.length_a   1.000
_cell.length_b   1.000
_cell.length_c   1.000
_cell.angle_alpha   90.00
_cell.angle_beta   90.00
_cell.angle_gamma   90.00
#
_symmetry.space_group_name_H-M   'P 1'
#
loop_
_entity.id
_entity.type
_entity.pdbx_description
1 polymer ?
#
loop_
_entity_poly.entity_id
_entity_poly.type
_entity_poly.pdbx_seq_one_letter_code
_entity_poly.pdbx_strand_id
1 'polypeptide(L)'
;MSIYPIAGGECTMRSKSMKSLAIMIAFLVLLSVLPLTAAAVQPVSAGQATKLTAAEVLANQKKLSSNQYHYMTIKNNGSVVVWGDSFNGEPKTPANVREAVALTSSGKMAFALKKNGSIVQWGSGDILQSIHAGIDPAKVKDAAAISASAGTLLIVHKNGKVSYHRYRNDGGSPLTAIPKGLAGVADISGGAYHALALKKNGTVIAWGKDYRGNTKVPKEVSNAIAIAAGSQVSAALTKDGRAIAWGSGFEKTELQTAPYRDIVGIEAGFDEIYLLRADGSIAVWKEGKVSLLPDMPKLAAMVADGEAGALGLTKEGQLVQWPSASYGGFVPAQAASSISSVAMNDTEYVAVRNDGTLTQWSKFSSPQLKKIPAAAKDMVSVSVSRSQHALAMKKDGTVIAWGNNNNGEATVPSGLRNVTAVAAGYEYSLALSQDGKVTGWGSNRLGFIEVPEDLDDVVAIAAGVPNLALKKDGTVVAWGYKANMMPAQTAKATAIASGGSYAAILNEDVSVTVWDEFGHSVRIDSLKNEKVKPAAISFGAHSEALWVLMDNGTAIAFDAYTGKELNRYDQTAFRQVSGDIGVLANGDVIVLDPYERNDNTQLKNVKSATFLYKNNELSFIVSKDKRISVQGNSYIMADAPERAEGLKKYVFSSMHALVLKDNGTVEAWGGYSGTDMAGNRIKNPEATVPNGLKDVIDIAAGPDFSLALKKDGTLKAWGWSGSSVLKVPATVKNATAIAAGQSYAAALRKDGTVVEWGDLAGRTAMPKGLKNVKAIAIAGQNTMALKKDGTVACWGDDCKTPANIKNAMSVTGADGHFVIYSSDGAIIDFDTRTGVDRFYHPAKIQNVDRIFALKGATYVLKKDGTSVVWGDRLPFHIQL
;
A
#
# COMPACT_ATOMS: atom_id res chain seq x y z
N MET A 1 -39.70 56.80 13.57
CA MET A 1 -39.79 57.81 12.49
C MET A 1 -39.86 57.04 11.19
N SER A 2 -40.88 57.13 10.35
CA SER A 2 -42.07 58.01 10.38
C SER A 2 -43.32 57.28 9.84
N ILE A 3 -44.48 57.94 9.94
CA ILE A 3 -45.83 57.34 9.81
C ILE A 3 -46.47 57.75 8.47
N TYR A 4 -47.24 56.87 7.80
CA TYR A 4 -48.64 57.07 7.34
C TYR A 4 -49.07 56.06 6.23
N PRO A 5 -50.30 55.47 6.29
CA PRO A 5 -50.84 54.57 5.27
C PRO A 5 -51.99 55.18 4.44
N ILE A 6 -52.34 54.57 3.30
CA ILE A 6 -53.59 54.85 2.57
C ILE A 6 -54.23 53.54 2.08
N ALA A 7 -55.56 53.48 2.27
CA ALA A 7 -56.58 52.62 1.68
C ALA A 7 -56.37 52.29 0.17
N GLY A 8 -56.99 51.28 -0.45
CA GLY A 8 -58.21 50.54 -0.12
C GLY A 8 -59.21 50.73 -1.28
N GLY A 9 -59.69 49.63 -1.89
CA GLY A 9 -60.56 49.67 -3.07
C GLY A 9 -61.05 48.28 -3.45
N GLU A 10 -62.36 48.14 -3.67
CA GLU A 10 -63.06 46.86 -3.76
C GLU A 10 -63.33 46.36 -5.19
N CYS A 11 -63.80 45.11 -5.25
CA CYS A 11 -64.86 44.62 -6.15
C CYS A 11 -64.56 44.35 -7.63
N THR A 12 -64.73 43.09 -8.05
CA THR A 12 -65.99 42.68 -8.71
C THR A 12 -66.17 41.16 -8.78
N MET A 13 -67.42 40.69 -8.72
CA MET A 13 -67.80 39.26 -8.79
C MET A 13 -68.27 38.83 -10.19
N ARG A 14 -68.14 37.53 -10.50
CA ARG A 14 -69.19 36.62 -11.04
C ARG A 14 -68.62 35.18 -11.11
N SER A 15 -69.15 34.16 -10.43
CA SER A 15 -70.46 33.46 -10.62
C SER A 15 -70.59 32.84 -12.03
N LYS A 16 -70.95 31.58 -12.30
CA LYS A 16 -71.52 30.41 -11.56
C LYS A 16 -70.92 29.14 -12.23
N SER A 17 -70.86 27.95 -11.64
CA SER A 17 -71.99 27.17 -11.11
C SER A 17 -71.55 26.16 -10.05
N MET A 18 -72.53 25.64 -9.32
CA MET A 18 -72.35 24.97 -8.04
C MET A 18 -73.21 23.69 -8.01
N LYS A 19 -72.79 22.72 -7.19
CA LYS A 19 -73.60 21.60 -6.67
C LYS A 19 -73.94 20.45 -7.64
N SER A 20 -73.00 19.51 -7.72
CA SER A 20 -73.31 18.14 -7.28
C SER A 20 -72.59 17.88 -5.95
N LEU A 21 -73.17 18.44 -4.89
CA LEU A 21 -72.68 18.42 -3.51
C LEU A 21 -73.57 17.45 -2.73
N ALA A 22 -73.07 16.29 -2.28
CA ALA A 22 -73.70 15.47 -1.22
C ALA A 22 -72.98 14.15 -0.78
N ILE A 23 -71.84 13.72 -1.35
CA ILE A 23 -71.23 12.41 -0.97
C ILE A 23 -69.82 12.49 -0.36
N MET A 24 -69.11 13.63 -0.41
CA MET A 24 -67.78 13.80 0.22
C MET A 24 -67.75 14.79 1.40
N ILE A 25 -68.87 15.09 2.05
CA ILE A 25 -68.92 15.86 3.31
C ILE A 25 -69.01 14.92 4.50
N ALA A 26 -67.99 14.07 4.63
CA ALA A 26 -67.72 13.23 5.80
C ALA A 26 -66.21 13.01 6.07
N PHE A 27 -65.31 13.52 5.20
CA PHE A 27 -63.87 13.24 5.25
C PHE A 27 -62.96 14.49 5.22
N LEU A 28 -63.53 15.70 5.28
CA LEU A 28 -62.81 16.98 5.15
C LEU A 28 -63.20 18.02 6.24
N VAL A 29 -63.41 17.55 7.47
CA VAL A 29 -63.59 18.42 8.66
C VAL A 29 -62.57 18.05 9.75
N LEU A 30 -61.28 18.17 9.42
CA LEU A 30 -60.20 18.10 10.41
C LEU A 30 -58.92 18.83 9.98
N LEU A 31 -59.04 19.94 9.22
CA LEU A 31 -57.92 20.83 8.84
C LEU A 31 -58.45 22.16 8.21
N SER A 32 -58.68 23.21 9.02
CA SER A 32 -58.81 24.61 8.53
C SER A 32 -58.99 25.68 9.63
N VAL A 33 -57.95 25.89 10.46
CA VAL A 33 -57.78 27.04 11.39
C VAL A 33 -56.27 27.21 11.62
N LEU A 34 -55.56 28.35 11.52
CA LEU A 34 -55.75 29.69 10.93
C LEU A 34 -54.35 30.15 10.40
N PRO A 35 -54.21 31.11 9.46
CA PRO A 35 -52.90 31.44 8.87
C PRO A 35 -52.08 32.46 9.67
N LEU A 36 -50.76 32.17 9.73
CA LEU A 36 -49.60 33.06 9.90
C LEU A 36 -49.67 34.24 10.91
N THR A 37 -48.99 34.03 12.05
CA THR A 37 -48.07 35.03 12.64
C THR A 37 -46.75 34.35 12.95
N ALA A 38 -45.62 35.04 12.74
CA ALA A 38 -44.29 34.50 13.03
C ALA A 38 -44.10 34.30 14.55
N ALA A 39 -44.19 33.04 15.01
CA ALA A 39 -43.77 32.60 16.32
C ALA A 39 -42.55 31.69 16.16
N ALA A 40 -41.67 31.67 17.16
CA ALA A 40 -40.37 31.02 17.09
C ALA A 40 -40.45 29.57 16.57
N VAL A 41 -39.44 29.18 15.78
CA VAL A 41 -39.11 27.77 15.59
C VAL A 41 -38.91 27.19 16.98
N GLN A 42 -39.91 26.45 17.48
CA GLN A 42 -39.68 25.59 18.63
C GLN A 42 -38.55 24.65 18.24
N PRO A 43 -37.51 24.48 19.08
CA PRO A 43 -36.49 23.49 18.80
C PRO A 43 -37.23 22.17 18.64
N VAL A 44 -37.04 21.51 17.49
CA VAL A 44 -37.35 20.09 17.36
C VAL A 44 -36.72 19.44 18.58
N SER A 45 -37.55 18.86 19.45
CA SER A 45 -37.05 18.29 20.70
C SER A 45 -35.94 17.34 20.32
N ALA A 46 -34.73 17.58 20.83
CA ALA A 46 -33.60 16.73 20.52
C ALA A 46 -33.95 15.33 21.02
N GLY A 47 -34.41 14.48 20.10
CA GLY A 47 -34.77 13.11 20.40
C GLY A 47 -33.56 12.50 21.08
N GLN A 48 -33.71 12.13 22.35
CA GLN A 48 -32.57 11.79 23.20
C GLN A 48 -31.73 10.75 22.48
N ALA A 49 -30.55 11.16 22.02
CA ALA A 49 -29.66 10.25 21.31
C ALA A 49 -29.35 9.11 22.28
N THR A 50 -29.91 7.92 21.99
CA THR A 50 -29.86 6.77 22.89
C THR A 50 -28.41 6.49 23.22
N LYS A 51 -28.02 6.69 24.49
CA LYS A 51 -26.62 6.46 24.88
C LYS A 51 -26.28 5.01 24.63
N LEU A 52 -25.16 4.78 23.95
CA LEU A 52 -24.63 3.45 23.73
C LEU A 52 -24.30 2.80 25.08
N THR A 53 -24.58 1.52 25.21
CA THR A 53 -24.12 0.71 26.35
C THR A 53 -22.84 -0.03 25.99
N ALA A 54 -22.00 -0.32 26.99
CA ALA A 54 -20.81 -1.14 26.77
C ALA A 54 -21.14 -2.55 26.26
N ALA A 55 -22.30 -3.11 26.61
CA ALA A 55 -22.75 -4.41 26.13
C ALA A 55 -23.00 -4.42 24.61
N GLU A 56 -23.69 -3.39 24.09
CA GLU A 56 -23.94 -3.24 22.65
C GLU A 56 -22.65 -2.99 21.87
N VAL A 57 -21.80 -2.11 22.40
CA VAL A 57 -20.53 -1.72 21.80
C VAL A 57 -19.60 -2.92 21.69
N LEU A 58 -19.31 -3.61 22.81
CA LEU A 58 -18.42 -4.79 22.83
C LEU A 58 -18.96 -5.95 21.98
N ALA A 59 -20.28 -6.14 21.92
CA ALA A 59 -20.90 -7.14 21.04
C ALA A 59 -20.77 -6.79 19.54
N ASN A 60 -20.65 -5.50 19.20
CA ASN A 60 -20.39 -5.05 17.84
C ASN A 60 -18.89 -5.03 17.49
N GLN A 61 -18.00 -4.67 18.43
CA GLN A 61 -16.54 -4.72 18.24
C GLN A 61 -16.09 -6.11 17.80
N LYS A 62 -16.61 -7.17 18.45
CA LYS A 62 -16.31 -8.57 18.08
C LYS A 62 -16.69 -8.96 16.65
N LYS A 63 -17.61 -8.23 16.00
CA LYS A 63 -18.00 -8.48 14.60
C LYS A 63 -17.02 -7.87 13.60
N LEU A 64 -16.06 -7.06 14.05
CA LEU A 64 -15.08 -6.38 13.22
C LEU A 64 -13.70 -7.05 13.40
N SER A 65 -12.85 -6.91 12.40
CA SER A 65 -11.41 -7.19 12.51
C SER A 65 -10.67 -6.21 11.60
N SER A 66 -9.48 -5.80 12.01
CA SER A 66 -8.57 -4.95 11.25
C SER A 66 -7.15 -5.47 11.44
N ASN A 67 -6.38 -5.61 10.37
CA ASN A 67 -4.93 -5.75 10.45
C ASN A 67 -4.25 -5.15 9.22
N GLN A 68 -2.91 -5.20 9.17
CA GLN A 68 -2.11 -4.57 8.11
C GLN A 68 -2.39 -5.10 6.68
N TYR A 69 -3.04 -6.26 6.55
CA TYR A 69 -3.36 -6.92 5.28
C TYR A 69 -4.83 -6.79 4.89
N HIS A 70 -5.74 -6.92 5.86
CA HIS A 70 -7.17 -6.94 5.60
C HIS A 70 -8.05 -6.57 6.80
N TYR A 71 -9.24 -6.13 6.47
CA TYR A 71 -10.34 -5.78 7.36
C TYR A 71 -11.49 -6.76 7.15
N MET A 72 -12.30 -6.96 8.18
CA MET A 72 -13.43 -7.88 8.12
C MET A 72 -14.65 -7.37 8.90
N THR A 73 -15.85 -7.77 8.46
CA THR A 73 -17.10 -7.56 9.19
C THR A 73 -18.07 -8.72 9.04
N ILE A 74 -18.97 -8.89 10.01
CA ILE A 74 -20.09 -9.84 9.94
C ILE A 74 -21.36 -9.09 9.51
N LYS A 75 -21.95 -9.47 8.36
CA LYS A 75 -23.25 -8.98 7.91
C LYS A 75 -24.38 -9.47 8.84
N ASN A 76 -25.52 -8.79 8.85
CA ASN A 76 -26.71 -9.16 9.65
C ASN A 76 -27.22 -10.61 9.42
N ASN A 77 -26.94 -11.21 8.26
CA ASN A 77 -27.27 -12.61 7.94
C ASN A 77 -26.21 -13.63 8.44
N GLY A 78 -25.18 -13.19 9.17
CA GLY A 78 -24.11 -14.01 9.70
C GLY A 78 -23.04 -14.44 8.68
N SER A 79 -23.06 -13.93 7.44
CA SER A 79 -21.95 -14.09 6.48
C SER A 79 -20.86 -13.06 6.73
N VAL A 80 -19.62 -13.40 6.42
CA VAL A 80 -18.45 -12.51 6.58
C VAL A 80 -18.17 -11.76 5.28
N VAL A 81 -17.70 -10.52 5.40
CA VAL A 81 -17.01 -9.79 4.33
C VAL A 81 -15.58 -9.60 4.78
N VAL A 82 -14.65 -9.79 3.84
CA VAL A 82 -13.26 -9.39 3.94
C VAL A 82 -13.03 -8.34 2.84
N TRP A 83 -12.21 -7.33 3.12
CA TRP A 83 -11.70 -6.36 2.16
C TRP A 83 -10.34 -5.86 2.65
N GLY A 84 -9.42 -5.52 1.76
CA GLY A 84 -8.09 -5.09 2.18
C GLY A 84 -7.15 -4.83 1.03
N ASP A 85 -5.88 -5.15 1.25
CA ASP A 85 -4.87 -5.15 0.21
C ASP A 85 -4.86 -6.53 -0.49
N SER A 86 -5.51 -6.58 -1.65
CA SER A 86 -5.57 -7.76 -2.51
C SER A 86 -4.20 -8.26 -2.98
N PHE A 87 -3.17 -7.40 -2.98
CA PHE A 87 -1.80 -7.70 -3.45
C PHE A 87 -0.90 -8.22 -2.31
N ASN A 88 -1.15 -7.77 -1.07
CA ASN A 88 -0.42 -8.24 0.12
C ASN A 88 -1.05 -9.46 0.81
N GLY A 89 -2.16 -9.99 0.30
CA GLY A 89 -2.71 -11.29 0.71
C GLY A 89 -4.07 -11.24 1.40
N GLU A 90 -4.98 -10.40 0.92
CA GLU A 90 -6.38 -10.42 1.33
C GLU A 90 -6.99 -11.85 1.19
N PRO A 91 -7.52 -12.45 2.27
CA PRO A 91 -7.97 -13.82 2.25
C PRO A 91 -9.41 -13.94 1.71
N LYS A 92 -9.56 -14.46 0.48
CA LYS A 92 -10.88 -14.72 -0.15
C LYS A 92 -11.81 -15.49 0.80
N THR A 93 -12.95 -14.90 1.14
CA THR A 93 -13.91 -15.47 2.10
C THR A 93 -14.52 -16.77 1.57
N PRO A 94 -14.40 -17.90 2.27
CA PRO A 94 -15.03 -19.15 1.85
C PRO A 94 -16.57 -19.05 1.90
N ALA A 95 -17.24 -19.57 0.86
CA ALA A 95 -18.70 -19.50 0.73
C ALA A 95 -19.50 -20.19 1.85
N ASN A 96 -18.84 -21.02 2.67
CA ASN A 96 -19.40 -21.73 3.82
C ASN A 96 -19.27 -20.96 5.16
N VAL A 97 -18.63 -19.77 5.19
CA VAL A 97 -18.59 -18.94 6.41
C VAL A 97 -19.96 -18.27 6.63
N ARG A 98 -20.80 -18.93 7.44
CA ARG A 98 -22.11 -18.47 7.89
C ARG A 98 -22.27 -18.66 9.38
N GLU A 99 -23.15 -17.87 10.00
CA GLU A 99 -23.41 -17.84 11.45
C GLU A 99 -22.16 -17.46 12.28
N ALA A 100 -21.29 -16.63 11.70
CA ALA A 100 -20.20 -16.02 12.45
C ALA A 100 -20.78 -15.11 13.56
N VAL A 101 -20.11 -15.08 14.70
CA VAL A 101 -20.44 -14.23 15.86
C VAL A 101 -19.24 -13.43 16.39
N ALA A 102 -18.01 -13.83 16.06
CA ALA A 102 -16.83 -13.01 16.25
C ALA A 102 -15.78 -13.25 15.16
N LEU A 103 -14.97 -12.24 14.87
CA LEU A 103 -13.87 -12.27 13.90
C LEU A 103 -12.55 -11.91 14.57
N THR A 104 -11.44 -12.40 14.01
CA THR A 104 -10.10 -11.90 14.30
C THR A 104 -9.15 -12.32 13.17
N SER A 105 -8.07 -11.57 12.98
CA SER A 105 -7.05 -11.86 11.97
C SER A 105 -5.66 -11.43 12.45
N SER A 106 -4.62 -12.11 11.98
CA SER A 106 -3.24 -11.65 12.17
C SER A 106 -2.36 -12.16 11.04
N GLY A 107 -1.57 -11.27 10.47
CA GLY A 107 -1.00 -11.51 9.15
C GLY A 107 -2.10 -11.67 8.09
N LYS A 108 -1.79 -12.44 7.05
CA LYS A 108 -2.72 -12.81 5.97
C LYS A 108 -3.76 -13.87 6.37
N MET A 109 -3.80 -14.29 7.64
CA MET A 109 -4.74 -15.29 8.16
C MET A 109 -5.97 -14.64 8.80
N ALA A 110 -7.14 -15.18 8.45
CA ALA A 110 -8.45 -14.77 8.96
C ALA A 110 -9.14 -15.92 9.71
N PHE A 111 -9.89 -15.57 10.77
CA PHE A 111 -10.61 -16.50 11.62
C PHE A 111 -12.01 -15.99 11.95
N ALA A 112 -12.99 -16.91 11.94
CA ALA A 112 -14.36 -16.66 12.38
C ALA A 112 -14.79 -17.67 13.43
N LEU A 113 -15.25 -17.16 14.58
CA LEU A 113 -15.98 -17.95 15.56
C LEU A 113 -17.44 -18.05 15.13
N LYS A 114 -17.95 -19.28 14.97
CA LYS A 114 -19.38 -19.53 14.72
C LYS A 114 -20.18 -19.63 16.02
N LYS A 115 -21.49 -19.34 15.95
CA LYS A 115 -22.45 -19.42 17.07
C LYS A 115 -22.44 -20.77 17.82
N ASN A 116 -22.15 -21.87 17.13
CA ASN A 116 -22.05 -23.20 17.73
C ASN A 116 -20.76 -23.40 18.58
N GLY A 117 -19.74 -22.55 18.45
CA GLY A 117 -18.43 -22.66 19.10
C GLY A 117 -17.33 -23.29 18.23
N SER A 118 -17.58 -23.56 16.94
CA SER A 118 -16.52 -23.96 16.00
C SER A 118 -15.82 -22.76 15.38
N ILE A 119 -14.53 -22.90 15.07
CA ILE A 119 -13.74 -21.88 14.38
C ILE A 119 -13.57 -22.27 12.91
N VAL A 120 -13.71 -21.30 12.00
CA VAL A 120 -13.32 -21.41 10.59
C VAL A 120 -12.08 -20.55 10.38
N GLN A 121 -11.10 -21.08 9.66
CA GLN A 121 -9.82 -20.47 9.35
C GLN A 121 -9.68 -20.39 7.82
N TRP A 122 -9.20 -19.26 7.29
CA TRP A 122 -8.90 -19.10 5.86
C TRP A 122 -7.81 -18.05 5.62
N GLY A 123 -7.33 -17.98 4.38
CA GLY A 123 -6.20 -17.15 3.98
C GLY A 123 -4.92 -17.94 3.76
N SER A 124 -3.96 -17.31 3.08
CA SER A 124 -2.61 -17.83 2.90
C SER A 124 -1.71 -17.22 3.97
N GLY A 125 -1.31 -17.98 4.97
CA GLY A 125 -0.22 -17.55 5.85
C GLY A 125 1.08 -17.32 5.07
N ASP A 126 2.18 -17.04 5.77
CA ASP A 126 3.50 -17.21 5.18
C ASP A 126 3.78 -18.73 5.04
N ILE A 127 3.06 -19.41 4.12
CA ILE A 127 3.05 -20.87 3.94
C ILE A 127 4.29 -21.29 3.14
N LEU A 128 5.45 -21.15 3.79
CA LEU A 128 6.58 -22.04 3.55
C LEU A 128 6.64 -23.06 4.70
N GLN A 129 5.70 -24.01 4.60
CA GLN A 129 5.59 -25.27 5.34
C GLN A 129 5.29 -25.20 6.86
N SER A 130 4.02 -25.48 7.18
CA SER A 130 3.58 -26.34 8.29
C SER A 130 4.47 -26.45 9.55
N ILE A 131 4.36 -25.47 10.45
CA ILE A 131 4.47 -25.74 11.90
C ILE A 131 3.19 -25.24 12.57
N HIS A 132 2.15 -26.08 12.55
CA HIS A 132 0.97 -25.88 13.39
C HIS A 132 1.30 -26.32 14.82
N ALA A 133 1.56 -25.37 15.71
CA ALA A 133 1.79 -25.65 17.12
C ALA A 133 0.57 -25.24 17.95
N GLY A 134 0.16 -26.09 18.90
CA GLY A 134 -1.07 -25.91 19.68
C GLY A 134 -2.25 -26.71 19.10
N ILE A 135 -3.47 -26.24 19.32
CA ILE A 135 -4.70 -26.93 18.87
C ILE A 135 -5.02 -26.56 17.43
N ASP A 136 -5.48 -27.52 16.63
CA ASP A 136 -6.04 -27.30 15.30
C ASP A 136 -7.43 -26.60 15.41
N PRO A 137 -7.61 -25.36 14.88
CA PRO A 137 -8.86 -24.62 15.02
C PRO A 137 -10.07 -25.32 14.39
N ALA A 138 -9.86 -26.13 13.35
CA ALA A 138 -10.94 -26.90 12.71
C ALA A 138 -11.51 -27.98 13.64
N LYS A 139 -10.74 -28.44 14.65
CA LYS A 139 -11.17 -29.42 15.66
C LYS A 139 -11.87 -28.78 16.85
N VAL A 140 -11.74 -27.47 17.06
CA VAL A 140 -12.43 -26.75 18.15
C VAL A 140 -13.93 -26.69 17.86
N LYS A 141 -14.74 -26.98 18.89
CA LYS A 141 -16.22 -26.94 18.85
C LYS A 141 -16.83 -26.20 20.06
N ASP A 142 -16.00 -25.79 21.01
CA ASP A 142 -16.39 -25.20 22.28
C ASP A 142 -15.74 -23.83 22.52
N ALA A 143 -15.29 -23.13 21.48
CA ALA A 143 -14.81 -21.75 21.63
C ALA A 143 -15.94 -20.81 22.09
N ALA A 144 -15.55 -19.80 22.87
CA ALA A 144 -16.40 -18.75 23.43
C ALA A 144 -15.87 -17.34 23.08
N ALA A 145 -14.56 -17.18 22.94
CA ALA A 145 -13.91 -15.98 22.40
C ALA A 145 -12.62 -16.35 21.65
N ILE A 146 -12.20 -15.50 20.71
CA ILE A 146 -10.97 -15.65 19.93
C ILE A 146 -10.29 -14.28 19.77
N SER A 147 -8.96 -14.27 19.70
CA SER A 147 -8.15 -13.10 19.35
C SER A 147 -6.85 -13.57 18.70
N ALA A 148 -6.41 -12.96 17.62
CA ALA A 148 -5.16 -13.31 16.93
C ALA A 148 -4.21 -12.11 16.85
N SER A 149 -2.93 -12.36 17.12
CA SER A 149 -1.82 -11.40 16.95
C SER A 149 -0.50 -12.15 16.81
N ALA A 150 0.52 -11.52 16.21
CA ALA A 150 1.85 -12.10 15.97
C ALA A 150 1.81 -13.58 15.50
N GLY A 151 1.03 -13.87 14.46
CA GLY A 151 0.94 -15.22 13.86
C GLY A 151 0.37 -16.31 14.79
N THR A 152 -0.38 -15.89 15.83
CA THR A 152 -0.90 -16.75 16.89
C THR A 152 -2.37 -16.43 17.16
N LEU A 153 -3.25 -17.42 16.99
CA LEU A 153 -4.64 -17.37 17.44
C LEU A 153 -4.71 -17.85 18.89
N LEU A 154 -5.28 -17.04 19.78
CA LEU A 154 -5.68 -17.41 21.14
C LEU A 154 -7.17 -17.76 21.18
N ILE A 155 -7.52 -18.80 21.93
CA ILE A 155 -8.87 -19.37 21.98
C ILE A 155 -9.30 -19.52 23.44
N VAL A 156 -10.40 -18.87 23.83
CA VAL A 156 -11.08 -19.11 25.10
C VAL A 156 -12.17 -20.16 24.88
N HIS A 157 -12.12 -21.24 25.64
CA HIS A 157 -13.14 -22.30 25.61
C HIS A 157 -14.32 -21.96 26.53
N LYS A 158 -15.52 -22.53 26.28
CA LYS A 158 -16.74 -22.32 27.09
C LYS A 158 -16.55 -22.67 28.57
N ASN A 159 -15.65 -23.61 28.86
CA ASN A 159 -15.22 -23.98 30.23
C ASN A 159 -14.28 -22.94 30.91
N GLY A 160 -13.87 -21.89 30.19
CA GLY A 160 -13.00 -20.82 30.68
C GLY A 160 -11.49 -21.14 30.70
N LYS A 161 -11.05 -22.23 30.06
CA LYS A 161 -9.63 -22.48 29.75
C LYS A 161 -9.21 -21.72 28.49
N VAL A 162 -7.91 -21.48 28.34
CA VAL A 162 -7.30 -20.87 27.15
C VAL A 162 -6.43 -21.90 26.44
N SER A 163 -6.49 -21.92 25.11
CA SER A 163 -5.53 -22.60 24.24
C SER A 163 -5.04 -21.65 23.14
N TYR A 164 -4.11 -22.12 22.32
CA TYR A 164 -3.60 -21.36 21.18
C TYR A 164 -3.45 -22.24 19.94
N HIS A 165 -3.38 -21.58 18.79
CA HIS A 165 -2.91 -22.12 17.52
C HIS A 165 -1.89 -21.16 16.92
N ARG A 166 -0.65 -21.62 16.70
CA ARG A 166 0.41 -20.85 16.05
C ARG A 166 0.61 -21.37 14.63
N TYR A 167 0.68 -20.44 13.68
CA TYR A 167 0.76 -20.71 12.24
C TYR A 167 1.90 -19.93 11.55
N ARG A 168 2.70 -19.17 12.29
CA ARG A 168 3.90 -18.45 11.80
C ARG A 168 5.16 -18.90 12.55
N ASN A 169 6.27 -19.03 11.85
CA ASN A 169 7.56 -19.49 12.40
C ASN A 169 8.60 -18.34 12.52
N ASP A 170 8.28 -17.36 13.35
CA ASP A 170 9.06 -16.13 13.63
C ASP A 170 9.95 -16.24 14.90
N GLY A 171 10.55 -17.41 15.14
CA GLY A 171 11.47 -17.63 16.27
C GLY A 171 10.81 -17.80 17.65
N GLY A 172 9.58 -17.32 17.85
CA GLY A 172 8.79 -17.63 19.06
C GLY A 172 7.75 -16.55 19.39
N SER A 173 6.46 -16.90 19.36
CA SER A 173 5.41 -15.99 19.81
C SER A 173 5.29 -15.97 21.34
N PRO A 174 5.46 -14.82 22.01
CA PRO A 174 5.35 -14.71 23.47
C PRO A 174 3.93 -14.96 23.99
N LEU A 175 2.91 -14.87 23.12
CA LEU A 175 1.51 -15.15 23.46
C LEU A 175 1.28 -16.64 23.79
N THR A 176 2.13 -17.54 23.29
CA THR A 176 2.04 -19.00 23.54
C THR A 176 2.33 -19.41 24.99
N ALA A 177 2.96 -18.54 25.79
CA ALA A 177 3.35 -18.80 27.18
C ALA A 177 2.18 -18.67 28.18
N ILE A 178 1.08 -19.39 27.93
CA ILE A 178 -0.15 -19.32 28.75
C ILE A 178 0.15 -19.65 30.23
N PRO A 179 -0.23 -18.80 31.20
CA PRO A 179 0.03 -19.04 32.62
C PRO A 179 -0.55 -20.37 33.13
N LYS A 180 0.28 -21.13 33.85
CA LYS A 180 -0.11 -22.42 34.44
C LYS A 180 -1.28 -22.23 35.41
N GLY A 181 -2.37 -22.96 35.19
CA GLY A 181 -3.59 -22.85 35.99
C GLY A 181 -4.54 -21.70 35.60
N LEU A 182 -4.30 -21.01 34.48
CA LEU A 182 -5.26 -20.03 33.97
C LEU A 182 -6.61 -20.70 33.61
N ALA A 183 -7.64 -20.30 34.35
CA ALA A 183 -9.01 -20.77 34.20
C ALA A 183 -10.01 -19.68 34.58
N GLY A 184 -11.29 -19.88 34.24
CA GLY A 184 -12.35 -18.91 34.47
C GLY A 184 -12.29 -17.68 33.56
N VAL A 185 -11.58 -17.78 32.43
CA VAL A 185 -11.47 -16.73 31.41
C VAL A 185 -12.83 -16.56 30.70
N ALA A 186 -13.18 -15.31 30.43
CA ALA A 186 -14.36 -14.86 29.70
C ALA A 186 -13.98 -14.28 28.33
N ASP A 187 -12.86 -13.56 28.27
CA ASP A 187 -12.37 -12.90 27.04
C ASP A 187 -10.85 -12.83 27.00
N ILE A 188 -10.30 -12.56 25.81
CA ILE A 188 -8.86 -12.53 25.57
C ILE A 188 -8.51 -11.49 24.51
N SER A 189 -7.40 -10.77 24.68
CA SER A 189 -6.86 -9.81 23.72
C SER A 189 -5.37 -10.05 23.56
N GLY A 190 -4.92 -10.34 22.33
CA GLY A 190 -3.51 -10.48 21.99
C GLY A 190 -2.98 -9.23 21.31
N GLY A 191 -1.92 -8.65 21.85
CA GLY A 191 -1.11 -7.60 21.23
C GLY A 191 0.18 -8.17 20.63
N ALA A 192 0.99 -7.34 19.97
CA ALA A 192 2.16 -7.81 19.22
C ALA A 192 3.18 -8.59 20.08
N TYR A 193 3.27 -8.29 21.38
CA TYR A 193 4.27 -8.85 22.29
C TYR A 193 3.72 -9.48 23.57
N HIS A 194 2.45 -9.30 23.88
CA HIS A 194 1.83 -9.75 25.12
C HIS A 194 0.35 -10.05 24.91
N ALA A 195 -0.26 -10.74 25.86
CA ALA A 195 -1.70 -11.03 25.86
C ALA A 195 -2.31 -10.66 27.21
N LEU A 196 -3.59 -10.28 27.16
CA LEU A 196 -4.45 -10.04 28.32
C LEU A 196 -5.58 -11.07 28.32
N ALA A 197 -5.88 -11.66 29.49
CA ALA A 197 -7.07 -12.47 29.71
C ALA A 197 -7.97 -11.79 30.75
N LEU A 198 -9.25 -11.63 30.39
CA LEU A 198 -10.29 -11.15 31.29
C LEU A 198 -11.03 -12.34 31.89
N LYS A 199 -11.01 -12.48 33.21
CA LYS A 199 -11.77 -13.51 33.92
C LYS A 199 -13.23 -13.10 34.16
N LYS A 200 -14.11 -14.10 34.31
CA LYS A 200 -15.55 -13.93 34.60
C LYS A 200 -15.86 -13.10 35.86
N ASN A 201 -14.90 -12.97 36.78
CA ASN A 201 -14.98 -12.15 37.99
C ASN A 201 -14.42 -10.71 37.81
N GLY A 202 -14.05 -10.32 36.59
CA GLY A 202 -13.50 -8.99 36.30
C GLY A 202 -12.02 -8.80 36.67
N THR A 203 -11.28 -9.87 36.99
CA THR A 203 -9.81 -9.84 37.14
C THR A 203 -9.13 -9.91 35.77
N VAL A 204 -8.12 -9.07 35.54
CA VAL A 204 -7.26 -9.11 34.35
C VAL A 204 -5.93 -9.81 34.67
N ILE A 205 -5.45 -10.65 33.78
CA ILE A 205 -4.11 -11.28 33.86
C ILE A 205 -3.37 -11.03 32.54
N ALA A 206 -2.10 -10.63 32.63
CA ALA A 206 -1.23 -10.40 31.48
C ALA A 206 -0.06 -11.40 31.44
N TRP A 207 0.40 -11.76 30.24
CA TRP A 207 1.63 -12.54 30.01
C TRP A 207 2.26 -12.21 28.65
N GLY A 208 3.50 -12.66 28.45
CA GLY A 208 4.29 -12.41 27.25
C GLY A 208 5.52 -11.57 27.56
N LYS A 209 6.01 -10.82 26.59
CA LYS A 209 7.23 -10.02 26.71
C LYS A 209 6.92 -8.64 27.28
N ASP A 210 7.51 -8.34 28.43
CA ASP A 210 7.46 -7.02 29.04
C ASP A 210 8.58 -6.15 28.47
N TYR A 211 8.22 -5.04 27.81
CA TYR A 211 9.17 -4.03 27.32
C TYR A 211 9.16 -2.79 28.21
N ARG A 212 7.96 -2.31 28.58
CA ARG A 212 7.74 -1.03 29.28
C ARG A 212 6.68 -1.13 30.38
N GLY A 213 6.57 -2.29 31.04
CA GLY A 213 5.55 -2.56 32.02
C GLY A 213 4.20 -2.96 31.42
N ASN A 214 4.12 -3.28 30.12
CA ASN A 214 2.87 -3.68 29.44
C ASN A 214 2.24 -4.96 30.02
N THR A 215 3.02 -5.83 30.68
CA THR A 215 2.47 -6.99 31.41
C THR A 215 2.16 -6.71 32.89
N LYS A 216 2.42 -5.50 33.41
CA LYS A 216 2.25 -5.14 34.82
C LYS A 216 0.86 -4.56 35.08
N VAL A 217 -0.14 -5.44 35.12
CA VAL A 217 -1.53 -5.07 35.44
C VAL A 217 -1.59 -4.30 36.78
N PRO A 218 -2.11 -3.06 36.83
CA PRO A 218 -2.27 -2.32 38.08
C PRO A 218 -3.21 -3.04 39.05
N LYS A 219 -2.90 -3.00 40.35
CA LYS A 219 -3.65 -3.74 41.39
C LYS A 219 -5.10 -3.26 41.54
N GLU A 220 -5.36 -2.03 41.11
CA GLU A 220 -6.62 -1.31 41.15
C GLU A 220 -7.57 -1.75 40.02
N VAL A 221 -7.08 -2.49 39.01
CA VAL A 221 -7.90 -3.06 37.93
C VAL A 221 -8.76 -4.20 38.50
N SER A 222 -10.00 -3.85 38.83
CA SER A 222 -11.04 -4.74 39.34
C SER A 222 -12.36 -4.44 38.63
N ASN A 223 -13.25 -5.44 38.55
CA ASN A 223 -14.52 -5.33 37.84
C ASN A 223 -14.37 -4.87 36.37
N ALA A 224 -13.30 -5.32 35.71
CA ALA A 224 -13.11 -5.10 34.28
C ALA A 224 -14.22 -5.81 33.48
N ILE A 225 -14.68 -5.17 32.41
CA ILE A 225 -15.67 -5.67 31.45
C ILE A 225 -15.11 -5.80 30.03
N ALA A 226 -14.00 -5.12 29.74
CA ALA A 226 -13.23 -5.28 28.51
C ALA A 226 -11.74 -5.03 28.76
N ILE A 227 -10.91 -5.50 27.83
CA ILE A 227 -9.45 -5.43 27.82
C ILE A 227 -8.96 -5.17 26.39
N ALA A 228 -7.87 -4.43 26.23
CA ALA A 228 -7.22 -4.23 24.94
C ALA A 228 -5.69 -4.30 25.09
N ALA A 229 -5.04 -5.12 24.25
CA ALA A 229 -3.60 -5.32 24.23
C ALA A 229 -3.03 -4.79 22.91
N GLY A 230 -2.28 -3.70 22.97
CA GLY A 230 -1.60 -3.10 21.81
C GLY A 230 -0.20 -3.67 21.59
N SER A 231 0.63 -3.00 20.81
CA SER A 231 2.02 -3.44 20.63
C SER A 231 2.82 -3.32 21.93
N GLN A 232 2.82 -2.14 22.57
CA GLN A 232 3.54 -1.91 23.84
C GLN A 232 2.67 -1.29 24.96
N VAL A 233 1.35 -1.25 24.76
CA VAL A 233 0.38 -0.67 25.70
C VAL A 233 -0.74 -1.66 26.03
N SER A 234 -1.39 -1.45 27.16
CA SER A 234 -2.50 -2.26 27.66
C SER A 234 -3.57 -1.37 28.26
N ALA A 235 -4.83 -1.76 28.10
CA ALA A 235 -5.97 -1.08 28.69
C ALA A 235 -7.00 -2.05 29.29
N ALA A 236 -7.74 -1.56 30.29
CA ALA A 236 -8.93 -2.22 30.82
C ALA A 236 -10.07 -1.19 30.99
N LEU A 237 -11.28 -1.59 30.61
CA LEU A 237 -12.53 -0.84 30.85
C LEU A 237 -13.24 -1.46 32.04
N THR A 238 -13.55 -0.68 33.05
CA THR A 238 -14.27 -1.14 34.25
C THR A 238 -15.78 -0.90 34.15
N LYS A 239 -16.57 -1.66 34.93
CA LYS A 239 -18.04 -1.59 34.91
C LYS A 239 -18.63 -0.19 35.23
N ASP A 240 -17.86 0.67 35.88
CA ASP A 240 -18.19 2.07 36.19
C ASP A 240 -17.72 3.07 35.11
N GLY A 241 -17.36 2.62 33.91
CA GLY A 241 -17.09 3.47 32.75
C GLY A 241 -15.73 4.16 32.74
N ARG A 242 -14.77 3.72 33.58
CA ARG A 242 -13.36 4.18 33.53
C ARG A 242 -12.55 3.30 32.59
N ALA A 243 -11.71 3.94 31.77
CA ALA A 243 -10.56 3.29 31.14
C ALA A 243 -9.30 3.48 32.01
N ILE A 244 -8.57 2.38 32.24
CA ILE A 244 -7.28 2.34 32.93
C ILE A 244 -6.22 1.87 31.93
N ALA A 245 -5.07 2.53 31.88
CA ALA A 245 -3.97 2.23 30.95
C ALA A 245 -2.65 1.90 31.67
N TRP A 246 -1.82 1.06 31.05
CA TRP A 246 -0.44 0.80 31.48
C TRP A 246 0.45 0.36 30.30
N GLY A 247 1.77 0.41 30.47
CA GLY A 247 2.74 0.14 29.40
C GLY A 247 3.46 1.40 28.91
N SER A 248 3.97 1.36 27.67
CA SER A 248 4.77 2.43 27.07
C SER A 248 4.06 3.79 27.10
N GLY A 249 4.72 4.83 27.62
CA GLY A 249 4.12 6.17 27.78
C GLY A 249 3.10 6.31 28.93
N PHE A 250 2.80 5.22 29.65
CA PHE A 250 1.93 5.19 30.84
C PHE A 250 2.71 4.80 32.12
N GLU A 251 4.04 4.92 32.08
CA GLU A 251 5.05 4.42 33.04
C GLU A 251 5.06 5.16 34.40
N LYS A 252 4.02 5.94 34.72
CA LYS A 252 3.95 6.76 35.95
C LYS A 252 3.63 5.90 37.18
N THR A 253 4.04 6.38 38.36
CA THR A 253 3.72 5.78 39.67
C THR A 253 2.23 5.87 40.04
N GLU A 254 1.51 6.84 39.49
CA GLU A 254 0.08 7.04 39.69
C GLU A 254 -0.74 6.22 38.69
N LEU A 255 -1.88 5.67 39.13
CA LEU A 255 -2.82 4.95 38.27
C LEU A 255 -3.30 5.83 37.12
N GLN A 256 -2.93 5.48 35.89
CA GLN A 256 -3.37 6.22 34.71
C GLN A 256 -4.85 5.89 34.43
N THR A 257 -5.71 6.91 34.52
CA THR A 257 -7.14 6.83 34.17
C THR A 257 -7.52 7.89 33.15
N ALA A 258 -8.37 7.55 32.19
CA ALA A 258 -8.94 8.53 31.27
C ALA A 258 -9.84 9.54 32.04
N PRO A 259 -9.94 10.81 31.62
CA PRO A 259 -10.76 11.82 32.29
C PRO A 259 -12.27 11.61 32.07
N TYR A 260 -12.63 10.74 31.11
CA TYR A 260 -14.02 10.41 30.80
C TYR A 260 -14.55 9.27 31.69
N ARG A 261 -15.83 9.35 32.04
CA ARG A 261 -16.58 8.32 32.81
C ARG A 261 -17.69 7.65 32.00
N ASP A 262 -17.85 8.06 30.74
CA ASP A 262 -18.81 7.53 29.79
C ASP A 262 -18.14 6.63 28.73
N ILE A 263 -17.01 6.00 29.05
CA ILE A 263 -16.36 5.04 28.15
C ILE A 263 -17.19 3.75 28.10
N VAL A 264 -17.43 3.28 26.88
CA VAL A 264 -18.24 2.08 26.58
C VAL A 264 -17.51 1.08 25.67
N GLY A 265 -16.41 1.50 25.02
CA GLY A 265 -15.50 0.61 24.30
C GLY A 265 -14.06 1.13 24.41
N ILE A 266 -13.11 0.21 24.35
CA ILE A 266 -11.67 0.50 24.30
C ILE A 266 -11.01 -0.36 23.23
N GLU A 267 -9.96 0.17 22.61
CA GLU A 267 -9.05 -0.55 21.71
C GLU A 267 -7.62 -0.04 21.91
N ALA A 268 -6.61 -0.82 21.50
CA ALA A 268 -5.21 -0.48 21.69
C ALA A 268 -4.43 -0.60 20.38
N GLY A 269 -3.73 0.47 19.99
CA GLY A 269 -2.89 0.54 18.80
C GLY A 269 -1.45 0.12 19.09
N PHE A 270 -0.48 0.83 18.51
CA PHE A 270 0.93 0.55 18.70
C PHE A 270 1.40 1.05 20.08
N ASP A 271 1.14 2.33 20.37
CA ASP A 271 1.51 3.04 21.60
C ASP A 271 0.39 3.95 22.14
N GLU A 272 -0.80 3.88 21.53
CA GLU A 272 -2.00 4.63 21.86
C GLU A 272 -3.19 3.73 22.22
N ILE A 273 -4.17 4.30 22.93
CA ILE A 273 -5.43 3.65 23.29
C ILE A 273 -6.58 4.49 22.75
N TYR A 274 -7.50 3.85 22.03
CA TYR A 274 -8.73 4.47 21.54
C TYR A 274 -9.85 4.27 22.56
N LEU A 275 -10.62 5.33 22.80
CA LEU A 275 -11.69 5.40 23.79
C LEU A 275 -13.01 5.74 23.09
N LEU A 276 -13.95 4.80 23.05
CA LEU A 276 -15.30 5.03 22.53
C LEU A 276 -16.22 5.46 23.67
N ARG A 277 -16.82 6.65 23.54
CA ARG A 277 -17.74 7.25 24.52
C ARG A 277 -19.20 6.90 24.22
N ALA A 278 -20.06 6.97 25.24
CA ALA A 278 -21.47 6.59 25.16
C ALA A 278 -22.31 7.45 24.19
N ASP A 279 -21.82 8.64 23.81
CA ASP A 279 -22.40 9.50 22.77
C ASP A 279 -21.91 9.13 21.34
N GLY A 280 -21.04 8.12 21.22
CA GLY A 280 -20.37 7.68 20.00
C GLY A 280 -19.12 8.48 19.63
N SER A 281 -18.68 9.45 20.44
CA SER A 281 -17.41 10.16 20.17
C SER A 281 -16.18 9.33 20.50
N ILE A 282 -15.09 9.61 19.79
CA ILE A 282 -13.80 8.92 19.94
C ILE A 282 -12.80 9.88 20.58
N ALA A 283 -12.03 9.39 21.54
CA ALA A 283 -10.81 10.04 21.98
C ALA A 283 -9.61 9.09 21.85
N VAL A 284 -8.43 9.65 21.60
CA VAL A 284 -7.15 8.93 21.60
C VAL A 284 -6.38 9.30 22.85
N TRP A 285 -5.85 8.30 23.53
CA TRP A 285 -5.03 8.42 24.73
C TRP A 285 -3.62 7.94 24.44
N LYS A 286 -2.65 8.86 24.47
CA LYS A 286 -1.24 8.58 24.19
C LYS A 286 -0.36 9.38 25.15
N GLU A 287 0.70 8.77 25.67
CA GLU A 287 1.63 9.40 26.63
C GLU A 287 0.92 10.08 27.83
N GLY A 288 -0.16 9.46 28.32
CA GLY A 288 -1.01 10.00 29.39
C GLY A 288 -1.90 11.19 28.99
N LYS A 289 -1.82 11.72 27.76
CA LYS A 289 -2.67 12.81 27.24
C LYS A 289 -3.87 12.25 26.47
N VAL A 290 -5.06 12.78 26.74
CA VAL A 290 -6.30 12.39 26.06
C VAL A 290 -6.78 13.52 25.14
N SER A 291 -6.91 13.21 23.86
CA SER A 291 -7.37 14.13 22.82
C SER A 291 -8.65 13.59 22.19
N LEU A 292 -9.72 14.38 22.19
CA LEU A 292 -10.91 14.07 21.40
C LEU A 292 -10.57 14.14 19.91
N LEU A 293 -11.12 13.25 19.08
CA LEU A 293 -11.06 13.38 17.64
C LEU A 293 -12.22 14.26 17.15
N PRO A 294 -11.99 15.52 16.75
CA PRO A 294 -13.04 16.34 16.14
C PRO A 294 -13.46 15.76 14.79
N ASP A 295 -14.67 16.12 14.36
CA ASP A 295 -15.22 15.86 13.03
C ASP A 295 -15.32 14.37 12.60
N MET A 296 -15.14 13.43 13.53
CA MET A 296 -15.42 12.01 13.32
C MET A 296 -16.93 11.70 13.44
N PRO A 297 -17.48 10.82 12.60
CA PRO A 297 -18.85 10.32 12.76
C PRO A 297 -19.00 9.55 14.08
N LYS A 298 -20.21 9.57 14.65
CA LYS A 298 -20.50 8.86 15.91
C LYS A 298 -20.50 7.35 15.67
N LEU A 299 -19.68 6.62 16.42
CA LEU A 299 -19.52 5.17 16.28
C LEU A 299 -20.34 4.38 17.30
N ALA A 300 -20.86 3.24 16.88
CA ALA A 300 -21.43 2.17 17.70
C ALA A 300 -20.41 1.05 18.04
N ALA A 301 -19.26 0.98 17.34
CA ALA A 301 -18.12 0.14 17.68
C ALA A 301 -16.84 0.61 16.96
N MET A 302 -15.67 0.15 17.41
CA MET A 302 -14.38 0.28 16.73
C MET A 302 -13.49 -0.93 17.00
N VAL A 303 -12.55 -1.24 16.11
CA VAL A 303 -11.41 -2.13 16.34
C VAL A 303 -10.13 -1.44 15.90
N ALA A 304 -9.02 -1.72 16.57
CA ALA A 304 -7.68 -1.28 16.17
C ALA A 304 -6.70 -2.45 16.30
N ASP A 305 -5.68 -2.47 15.45
CA ASP A 305 -4.53 -3.37 15.57
C ASP A 305 -3.25 -2.54 15.51
N GLY A 306 -2.28 -2.86 16.36
CA GLY A 306 -1.03 -2.11 16.52
C GLY A 306 -0.10 -2.17 15.30
N GLU A 307 -0.40 -3.01 14.31
CA GLU A 307 0.31 -3.06 13.02
C GLU A 307 -0.46 -2.34 11.88
N ALA A 308 -1.67 -1.80 12.14
CA ALA A 308 -2.66 -1.49 11.10
C ALA A 308 -3.37 -0.14 11.25
N GLY A 309 -4.23 0.17 10.28
CA GLY A 309 -5.33 1.10 10.48
C GLY A 309 -6.44 0.51 11.35
N ALA A 310 -7.34 1.38 11.82
CA ALA A 310 -8.46 1.01 12.67
C ALA A 310 -9.80 1.24 11.96
N LEU A 311 -10.82 0.52 12.42
CA LEU A 311 -12.11 0.37 11.74
C LEU A 311 -13.27 0.58 12.72
N GLY A 312 -14.06 1.61 12.47
CA GLY A 312 -15.31 1.93 13.15
C GLY A 312 -16.55 1.38 12.46
N LEU A 313 -17.64 1.25 13.22
CA LEU A 313 -18.99 0.98 12.76
C LEU A 313 -19.93 2.04 13.37
N THR A 314 -20.76 2.74 12.59
CA THR A 314 -21.79 3.67 13.10
C THR A 314 -23.08 2.93 13.48
N LYS A 315 -24.02 3.63 14.13
CA LYS A 315 -25.34 3.03 14.47
C LYS A 315 -26.18 2.68 13.25
N GLU A 316 -25.97 3.40 12.16
CA GLU A 316 -26.61 3.25 10.86
C GLU A 316 -26.00 2.10 10.04
N GLY A 317 -24.98 1.42 10.59
CA GLY A 317 -24.27 0.33 9.93
C GLY A 317 -23.16 0.76 8.97
N GLN A 318 -22.76 2.04 8.98
CA GLN A 318 -21.67 2.54 8.16
C GLN A 318 -20.31 2.13 8.75
N LEU A 319 -19.33 1.83 7.91
CA LEU A 319 -17.98 1.41 8.28
C LEU A 319 -17.02 2.57 8.01
N VAL A 320 -16.33 3.00 9.07
CA VAL A 320 -15.50 4.21 9.05
C VAL A 320 -14.07 3.75 9.28
N GLN A 321 -13.22 3.80 8.26
CA GLN A 321 -11.85 3.29 8.35
C GLN A 321 -10.85 4.45 8.44
N TRP A 322 -9.87 4.37 9.34
CA TRP A 322 -8.78 5.33 9.45
C TRP A 322 -7.42 4.61 9.42
N PRO A 323 -6.62 4.76 8.34
CA PRO A 323 -5.36 4.05 8.18
C PRO A 323 -4.27 4.56 9.14
N SER A 324 -3.33 3.69 9.51
CA SER A 324 -2.04 4.13 10.05
C SER A 324 -1.20 4.77 8.94
N ALA A 325 -0.25 5.63 9.31
CA ALA A 325 0.44 6.54 8.38
C ALA A 325 1.39 5.87 7.35
N SER A 326 1.36 4.54 7.21
CA SER A 326 2.43 3.77 6.54
C SER A 326 2.06 3.13 5.19
N TYR A 327 0.78 2.91 4.88
CA TYR A 327 0.35 2.24 3.64
C TYR A 327 -0.92 2.87 3.06
N GLY A 328 -1.11 2.77 1.74
CA GLY A 328 -2.16 3.51 1.03
C GLY A 328 -2.72 2.80 -0.19
N GLY A 329 -3.82 3.35 -0.73
CA GLY A 329 -4.65 2.75 -1.77
C GLY A 329 -5.86 2.04 -1.15
N PHE A 330 -7.03 2.66 -1.21
CA PHE A 330 -8.25 2.06 -0.66
C PHE A 330 -9.53 2.66 -1.26
N VAL A 331 -10.61 1.85 -1.34
CA VAL A 331 -11.99 2.27 -1.62
C VAL A 331 -12.90 1.76 -0.47
N PRO A 332 -13.47 2.64 0.37
CA PRO A 332 -14.35 2.23 1.48
C PRO A 332 -15.57 1.44 1.02
N ALA A 333 -16.01 0.47 1.83
CA ALA A 333 -17.18 -0.37 1.51
C ALA A 333 -18.51 0.41 1.33
N GLN A 334 -18.63 1.66 1.79
CA GLN A 334 -19.76 2.56 1.44
C GLN A 334 -19.54 3.38 0.15
N ALA A 335 -18.29 3.60 -0.26
CA ALA A 335 -17.96 4.11 -1.59
C ALA A 335 -18.02 3.00 -2.66
N ALA A 336 -18.01 1.74 -2.25
CA ALA A 336 -17.96 0.58 -3.14
C ALA A 336 -19.32 0.08 -3.66
N SER A 337 -20.41 0.85 -3.53
CA SER A 337 -21.72 0.48 -4.11
C SER A 337 -22.62 1.69 -4.38
N SER A 338 -23.49 1.55 -5.37
CA SER A 338 -24.37 2.61 -5.90
C SER A 338 -23.64 3.86 -6.43
N ILE A 339 -22.43 3.72 -6.99
CA ILE A 339 -21.67 4.81 -7.63
C ILE A 339 -22.03 4.93 -9.10
N SER A 340 -22.48 6.12 -9.55
CA SER A 340 -22.78 6.45 -10.94
C SER A 340 -21.61 7.04 -11.72
N SER A 341 -20.70 7.75 -11.04
CA SER A 341 -19.49 8.34 -11.63
C SER A 341 -18.38 8.45 -10.58
N VAL A 342 -17.12 8.23 -10.97
CA VAL A 342 -15.94 8.41 -10.12
C VAL A 342 -14.86 9.23 -10.83
N ALA A 343 -14.09 10.01 -10.07
CA ALA A 343 -12.84 10.62 -10.49
C ALA A 343 -11.85 10.67 -9.31
N MET A 344 -10.56 10.82 -9.59
CA MET A 344 -9.53 10.86 -8.55
C MET A 344 -8.29 11.66 -8.96
N ASN A 345 -7.42 11.88 -7.98
CA ASN A 345 -6.00 12.13 -8.17
C ASN A 345 -5.18 11.07 -7.40
N ASP A 346 -3.85 11.21 -7.40
CA ASP A 346 -2.85 10.36 -6.74
C ASP A 346 -3.09 10.08 -5.23
N THR A 347 -4.00 10.84 -4.60
CA THR A 347 -4.24 10.88 -3.14
C THR A 347 -5.71 10.94 -2.72
N GLU A 348 -6.63 11.33 -3.58
CA GLU A 348 -8.02 11.70 -3.23
C GLU A 348 -8.98 11.20 -4.31
N TYR A 349 -10.10 10.61 -3.88
CA TYR A 349 -11.11 10.00 -4.74
C TYR A 349 -12.47 10.60 -4.43
N VAL A 350 -13.22 11.02 -5.45
CA VAL A 350 -14.58 11.54 -5.29
C VAL A 350 -15.51 10.77 -6.23
N ALA A 351 -16.66 10.34 -5.71
CA ALA A 351 -17.66 9.63 -6.47
C ALA A 351 -19.06 10.25 -6.31
N VAL A 352 -19.79 10.29 -7.41
CA VAL A 352 -21.22 10.56 -7.47
C VAL A 352 -21.97 9.26 -7.20
N ARG A 353 -22.94 9.31 -6.28
CA ARG A 353 -23.85 8.21 -5.98
C ARG A 353 -25.06 8.26 -6.91
N ASN A 354 -25.72 7.11 -7.13
CA ASN A 354 -26.96 6.99 -7.91
C ASN A 354 -28.11 7.87 -7.35
N ASP A 355 -28.03 8.31 -6.09
CA ASP A 355 -28.94 9.25 -5.42
C ASP A 355 -28.61 10.74 -5.66
N GLY A 356 -27.57 11.04 -6.44
CA GLY A 356 -27.11 12.39 -6.78
C GLY A 356 -26.26 13.07 -5.69
N THR A 357 -25.89 12.38 -4.61
CA THR A 357 -24.96 12.91 -3.59
C THR A 357 -23.50 12.56 -3.90
N LEU A 358 -22.56 13.25 -3.25
CA LEU A 358 -21.13 12.97 -3.34
C LEU A 358 -20.63 12.16 -2.13
N THR A 359 -19.70 11.25 -2.38
CA THR A 359 -18.85 10.63 -1.37
C THR A 359 -17.38 10.81 -1.75
N GLN A 360 -16.51 10.98 -0.75
CA GLN A 360 -15.08 11.17 -0.94
C GLN A 360 -14.30 10.29 0.03
N TRP A 361 -13.14 9.82 -0.41
CA TRP A 361 -12.17 9.11 0.42
C TRP A 361 -10.75 9.43 -0.04
N SER A 362 -9.77 9.23 0.86
CA SER A 362 -8.41 9.77 0.68
C SER A 362 -7.33 8.78 1.14
N LYS A 363 -6.23 8.69 0.38
CA LYS A 363 -4.96 8.05 0.78
C LYS A 363 -4.20 8.89 1.81
N PHE A 364 -4.23 10.21 1.68
CA PHE A 364 -3.75 11.17 2.67
C PHE A 364 -4.83 12.22 2.85
N SER A 365 -5.17 12.55 4.10
CA SER A 365 -6.39 13.31 4.35
C SER A 365 -6.20 14.81 4.03
N SER A 366 -6.49 15.27 2.80
CA SER A 366 -6.35 16.68 2.44
C SER A 366 -7.35 17.54 3.23
N PRO A 367 -6.90 18.59 3.94
CA PRO A 367 -7.81 19.54 4.57
C PRO A 367 -8.68 20.32 3.57
N GLN A 368 -8.26 20.37 2.29
CA GLN A 368 -8.85 21.22 1.26
C GLN A 368 -10.09 20.55 0.66
N LEU A 369 -9.97 19.32 0.15
CA LEU A 369 -11.09 18.62 -0.49
C LEU A 369 -12.15 18.11 0.49
N LYS A 370 -11.80 17.81 1.76
CA LYS A 370 -12.72 17.30 2.80
C LYS A 370 -14.05 18.04 2.97
N LYS A 371 -14.12 19.32 2.56
CA LYS A 371 -15.31 20.16 2.69
C LYS A 371 -16.22 20.04 1.46
N ILE A 372 -16.83 18.88 1.26
CA ILE A 372 -17.90 18.71 0.25
C ILE A 372 -18.99 19.78 0.52
N PRO A 373 -19.38 20.61 -0.46
CA PRO A 373 -20.39 21.63 -0.27
C PRO A 373 -21.75 21.03 0.13
N ALA A 374 -22.44 21.64 1.11
CA ALA A 374 -23.77 21.18 1.54
C ALA A 374 -24.85 21.22 0.41
N ALA A 375 -24.56 21.92 -0.69
CA ALA A 375 -25.38 21.97 -1.90
C ALA A 375 -25.11 20.81 -2.90
N ALA A 376 -24.26 19.84 -2.55
CA ALA A 376 -23.95 18.65 -3.33
C ALA A 376 -25.10 17.62 -3.34
N LYS A 377 -26.14 17.97 -4.12
CA LYS A 377 -27.28 17.11 -4.47
C LYS A 377 -27.57 17.24 -5.97
N ASP A 378 -28.14 16.18 -6.53
CA ASP A 378 -28.47 16.04 -7.96
C ASP A 378 -27.23 16.11 -8.88
N MET A 379 -26.07 15.66 -8.37
CA MET A 379 -24.85 15.49 -9.15
C MET A 379 -25.00 14.37 -10.19
N VAL A 380 -24.30 14.49 -11.31
CA VAL A 380 -24.25 13.48 -12.39
C VAL A 380 -22.83 13.10 -12.81
N SER A 381 -21.86 14.00 -12.67
CA SER A 381 -20.43 13.73 -12.94
C SER A 381 -19.52 14.53 -12.01
N VAL A 382 -18.26 14.09 -11.91
CA VAL A 382 -17.23 14.70 -11.07
C VAL A 382 -15.86 14.63 -11.76
N SER A 383 -15.00 15.60 -11.49
CA SER A 383 -13.60 15.65 -11.92
C SER A 383 -12.73 16.16 -10.77
N VAL A 384 -11.51 15.64 -10.62
CA VAL A 384 -10.62 15.90 -9.48
C VAL A 384 -9.22 16.23 -9.98
N SER A 385 -8.62 17.28 -9.42
CA SER A 385 -7.28 17.78 -9.78
C SER A 385 -6.18 17.28 -8.84
N ARG A 386 -4.96 17.09 -9.36
CA ARG A 386 -3.75 16.86 -8.57
C ARG A 386 -3.40 18.02 -7.60
N SER A 387 -3.83 19.26 -7.85
CA SER A 387 -3.64 20.38 -6.89
C SER A 387 -4.66 20.42 -5.75
N GLN A 388 -5.54 19.41 -5.64
CA GLN A 388 -6.53 19.27 -4.59
C GLN A 388 -7.74 20.23 -4.71
N HIS A 389 -8.21 20.47 -5.93
CA HIS A 389 -9.56 21.00 -6.19
C HIS A 389 -10.41 19.97 -6.98
N ALA A 390 -11.72 20.12 -6.92
CA ALA A 390 -12.68 19.25 -7.60
C ALA A 390 -13.84 20.05 -8.19
N LEU A 391 -14.39 19.52 -9.29
CA LEU A 391 -15.57 20.00 -9.99
C LEU A 391 -16.63 18.92 -9.96
N ALA A 392 -17.89 19.27 -9.72
CA ALA A 392 -19.01 18.37 -9.93
C ALA A 392 -20.15 19.07 -10.67
N MET A 393 -20.75 18.34 -11.61
CA MET A 393 -21.82 18.84 -12.47
C MET A 393 -23.16 18.30 -12.00
N LYS A 394 -24.17 19.16 -12.00
CA LYS A 394 -25.56 18.86 -11.67
C LYS A 394 -26.35 18.38 -12.88
N LYS A 395 -27.45 17.68 -12.63
CA LYS A 395 -28.45 17.30 -13.65
C LYS A 395 -29.09 18.50 -14.37
N ASP A 396 -29.10 19.69 -13.75
CA ASP A 396 -29.60 20.93 -14.34
C ASP A 396 -28.54 21.72 -15.14
N GLY A 397 -27.33 21.16 -15.33
CA GLY A 397 -26.24 21.81 -16.05
C GLY A 397 -25.55 22.94 -15.26
N THR A 398 -25.78 23.06 -13.96
CA THR A 398 -24.95 23.91 -13.07
C THR A 398 -23.73 23.15 -12.57
N VAL A 399 -22.67 23.89 -12.19
CA VAL A 399 -21.41 23.35 -11.67
C VAL A 399 -21.17 23.82 -10.25
N ILE A 400 -20.68 22.92 -9.39
CA ILE A 400 -20.07 23.28 -8.10
C ILE A 400 -18.57 22.96 -8.15
N ALA A 401 -17.78 23.76 -7.45
CA ALA A 401 -16.35 23.53 -7.28
C ALA A 401 -15.94 23.73 -5.83
N TRP A 402 -14.94 22.99 -5.36
CA TRP A 402 -14.40 23.08 -3.99
C TRP A 402 -12.97 22.56 -3.91
N GLY A 403 -12.32 22.78 -2.77
CA GLY A 403 -10.92 22.43 -2.54
C GLY A 403 -9.99 23.65 -2.62
N ASN A 404 -8.81 23.44 -3.20
CA ASN A 404 -7.85 24.51 -3.47
C ASN A 404 -8.45 25.61 -4.36
N ASN A 405 -8.06 26.85 -4.13
CA ASN A 405 -8.61 28.02 -4.83
C ASN A 405 -7.59 29.16 -4.91
N ASN A 406 -6.29 28.85 -4.86
CA ASN A 406 -5.22 29.87 -4.76
C ASN A 406 -5.08 30.73 -6.03
N ASN A 407 -5.58 30.23 -7.16
CA ASN A 407 -5.60 30.90 -8.46
C ASN A 407 -7.06 31.14 -8.95
N GLY A 408 -8.07 30.92 -8.11
CA GLY A 408 -9.49 31.00 -8.46
C GLY A 408 -10.08 29.74 -9.11
N GLU A 409 -9.36 28.63 -9.12
CA GLU A 409 -9.74 27.37 -9.78
C GLU A 409 -11.02 26.73 -9.23
N ALA A 410 -11.36 26.91 -7.96
CA ALA A 410 -12.65 26.52 -7.38
C ALA A 410 -13.71 27.64 -7.39
N THR A 411 -13.47 28.74 -8.11
CA THR A 411 -14.39 29.88 -8.21
C THR A 411 -15.16 29.82 -9.54
N VAL A 412 -16.28 29.09 -9.55
CA VAL A 412 -17.11 28.90 -10.76
C VAL A 412 -17.57 30.26 -11.34
N PRO A 413 -17.34 30.54 -12.64
CA PRO A 413 -17.75 31.80 -13.27
C PRO A 413 -19.24 32.10 -13.16
N SER A 414 -19.57 33.36 -12.90
CA SER A 414 -20.95 33.83 -12.86
C SER A 414 -21.62 33.70 -14.24
N GLY A 415 -22.79 33.06 -14.27
CA GLY A 415 -23.54 32.82 -15.51
C GLY A 415 -23.22 31.50 -16.24
N LEU A 416 -22.24 30.71 -15.80
CA LEU A 416 -21.99 29.37 -16.35
C LEU A 416 -23.20 28.44 -16.12
N ARG A 417 -23.85 27.99 -17.19
CA ARG A 417 -25.10 27.19 -17.19
C ARG A 417 -25.10 26.23 -18.37
N ASN A 418 -26.02 25.25 -18.37
CA ASN A 418 -26.17 24.24 -19.43
C ASN A 418 -24.86 23.47 -19.70
N VAL A 419 -24.05 23.24 -18.66
CA VAL A 419 -22.81 22.49 -18.74
C VAL A 419 -23.11 21.01 -18.97
N THR A 420 -22.35 20.36 -19.84
CA THR A 420 -22.46 18.94 -20.23
C THR A 420 -21.23 18.12 -19.85
N ALA A 421 -20.06 18.75 -19.67
CA ALA A 421 -18.86 18.11 -19.13
C ALA A 421 -17.99 19.10 -18.33
N VAL A 422 -17.21 18.59 -17.40
CA VAL A 422 -16.23 19.34 -16.59
C VAL A 422 -14.90 18.58 -16.53
N ALA A 423 -13.78 19.31 -16.56
CA ALA A 423 -12.44 18.74 -16.42
C ALA A 423 -11.57 19.62 -15.51
N ALA A 424 -11.05 19.04 -14.43
CA ALA A 424 -10.18 19.71 -13.47
C ALA A 424 -8.71 19.54 -13.88
N GLY A 425 -8.07 20.63 -14.31
CA GLY A 425 -6.65 20.66 -14.66
C GLY A 425 -5.75 20.81 -13.43
N TYR A 426 -4.45 21.10 -13.62
CA TYR A 426 -3.52 21.22 -12.48
C TYR A 426 -3.92 22.38 -11.55
N GLU A 427 -3.86 23.64 -11.96
CA GLU A 427 -4.30 24.81 -11.16
C GLU A 427 -5.46 25.58 -11.83
N TYR A 428 -6.25 24.90 -12.67
CA TYR A 428 -7.31 25.50 -13.48
C TYR A 428 -8.43 24.50 -13.72
N SER A 429 -9.55 24.97 -14.25
CA SER A 429 -10.76 24.20 -14.50
C SER A 429 -11.34 24.53 -15.88
N LEU A 430 -11.92 23.53 -16.53
CA LEU A 430 -12.61 23.64 -17.81
C LEU A 430 -14.06 23.13 -17.69
N ALA A 431 -14.98 23.77 -18.41
CA ALA A 431 -16.36 23.32 -18.58
C ALA A 431 -16.78 23.40 -20.06
N LEU A 432 -17.52 22.38 -20.52
CA LEU A 432 -18.15 22.32 -21.83
C LEU A 432 -19.64 22.63 -21.69
N SER A 433 -20.14 23.58 -22.47
CA SER A 433 -21.57 23.94 -22.52
C SER A 433 -22.30 23.20 -23.65
N GLN A 434 -23.62 23.04 -23.52
CA GLN A 434 -24.48 22.33 -24.48
C GLN A 434 -24.45 22.92 -25.91
N ASP A 435 -24.10 24.19 -26.06
CA ASP A 435 -23.89 24.86 -27.35
C ASP A 435 -22.54 24.54 -28.01
N GLY A 436 -21.71 23.69 -27.38
CA GLY A 436 -20.41 23.26 -27.89
C GLY A 436 -19.24 24.18 -27.50
N LYS A 437 -19.45 25.16 -26.61
CA LYS A 437 -18.40 26.10 -26.16
C LYS A 437 -17.67 25.63 -24.92
N VAL A 438 -16.36 25.86 -24.89
CA VAL A 438 -15.49 25.59 -23.73
C VAL A 438 -15.23 26.88 -22.94
N THR A 439 -15.34 26.82 -21.62
CA THR A 439 -14.98 27.92 -20.70
C THR A 439 -13.89 27.44 -19.75
N GLY A 440 -12.77 28.17 -19.68
CA GLY A 440 -11.67 27.92 -18.73
C GLY A 440 -11.56 29.00 -17.66
N TRP A 441 -11.18 28.62 -16.44
CA TRP A 441 -10.90 29.55 -15.34
C TRP A 441 -9.83 29.01 -14.37
N GLY A 442 -9.20 29.89 -13.59
CA GLY A 442 -8.08 29.58 -12.71
C GLY A 442 -6.74 30.05 -13.25
N SER A 443 -5.68 29.28 -13.03
CA SER A 443 -4.29 29.60 -13.43
C SER A 443 -4.09 29.57 -14.95
N ASN A 444 -3.66 30.69 -15.54
CA ASN A 444 -3.27 30.78 -16.96
C ASN A 444 -1.74 30.68 -17.19
N ARG A 445 -0.96 30.14 -16.25
CA ARG A 445 0.51 30.21 -16.28
C ARG A 445 1.19 29.61 -17.54
N LEU A 446 0.50 28.72 -18.26
CA LEU A 446 0.99 28.02 -19.46
C LEU A 446 -0.06 27.99 -20.58
N GLY A 447 -0.91 29.03 -20.68
CA GLY A 447 -1.97 29.12 -21.71
C GLY A 447 -3.10 28.08 -21.55
N PHE A 448 -3.27 27.51 -20.36
CA PHE A 448 -4.24 26.42 -20.13
C PHE A 448 -5.71 26.87 -20.28
N ILE A 449 -6.01 28.14 -19.99
CA ILE A 449 -7.38 28.68 -20.12
C ILE A 449 -7.54 29.59 -21.36
N GLU A 450 -6.50 29.69 -22.19
CA GLU A 450 -6.56 30.30 -23.53
C GLU A 450 -7.23 29.33 -24.51
N VAL A 451 -8.55 29.23 -24.37
CA VAL A 451 -9.41 28.47 -25.30
C VAL A 451 -9.29 29.10 -26.70
N PRO A 452 -8.97 28.32 -27.75
CA PRO A 452 -8.86 28.85 -29.12
C PRO A 452 -10.17 29.52 -29.58
N GLU A 453 -10.07 30.67 -30.26
CA GLU A 453 -11.24 31.51 -30.63
C GLU A 453 -12.25 30.77 -31.53
N ASP A 454 -11.76 29.92 -32.44
CA ASP A 454 -12.55 29.11 -33.37
C ASP A 454 -12.95 27.72 -32.81
N LEU A 455 -12.85 27.51 -31.49
CA LEU A 455 -13.24 26.24 -30.85
C LEU A 455 -14.76 26.16 -30.62
N ASP A 456 -15.48 25.77 -31.66
CA ASP A 456 -16.91 25.45 -31.65
C ASP A 456 -17.19 23.94 -31.78
N ASP A 457 -18.47 23.56 -31.70
CA ASP A 457 -18.97 22.19 -31.90
C ASP A 457 -18.27 21.10 -31.07
N VAL A 458 -17.77 21.44 -29.88
CA VAL A 458 -17.10 20.49 -28.98
C VAL A 458 -18.12 19.53 -28.33
N VAL A 459 -17.75 18.25 -28.25
CA VAL A 459 -18.52 17.16 -27.60
C VAL A 459 -17.82 16.53 -26.40
N ALA A 460 -16.49 16.66 -26.30
CA ALA A 460 -15.74 16.21 -25.13
C ALA A 460 -14.52 17.12 -24.88
N ILE A 461 -14.10 17.20 -23.62
CA ILE A 461 -12.91 17.93 -23.16
C ILE A 461 -12.07 17.05 -22.22
N ALA A 462 -10.75 17.20 -22.26
CA ALA A 462 -9.82 16.61 -21.30
C ALA A 462 -8.78 17.64 -20.86
N ALA A 463 -8.56 17.76 -19.55
CA ALA A 463 -7.56 18.67 -18.98
C ALA A 463 -6.30 17.91 -18.59
N GLY A 464 -5.13 18.40 -18.97
CA GLY A 464 -3.85 17.71 -18.76
C GLY A 464 -2.69 18.36 -19.51
N VAL A 465 -1.77 17.53 -20.02
CA VAL A 465 -0.60 17.96 -20.81
C VAL A 465 -0.62 17.24 -22.17
N PRO A 466 -1.15 17.85 -23.25
CA PRO A 466 -1.86 19.15 -23.32
C PRO A 466 -3.35 19.05 -22.95
N ASN A 467 -4.06 20.18 -22.97
CA ASN A 467 -5.53 20.14 -23.04
C ASN A 467 -5.99 19.60 -24.39
N LEU A 468 -7.11 18.88 -24.40
CA LEU A 468 -7.74 18.37 -25.61
C LEU A 468 -9.24 18.70 -25.65
N ALA A 469 -9.74 18.99 -26.84
CA ALA A 469 -11.16 19.06 -27.16
C ALA A 469 -11.46 18.20 -28.39
N LEU A 470 -12.57 17.48 -28.36
CA LEU A 470 -13.08 16.68 -29.47
C LEU A 470 -14.30 17.39 -30.08
N LYS A 471 -14.26 17.69 -31.38
CA LYS A 471 -15.37 18.29 -32.14
C LYS A 471 -16.33 17.20 -32.67
N LYS A 472 -17.58 17.59 -32.96
CA LYS A 472 -18.62 16.71 -33.56
C LYS A 472 -18.20 16.00 -34.85
N ASP A 473 -17.29 16.61 -35.61
CA ASP A 473 -16.78 16.07 -36.87
C ASP A 473 -15.62 15.07 -36.67
N GLY A 474 -15.21 14.78 -35.43
CA GLY A 474 -14.09 13.93 -35.09
C GLY A 474 -12.74 14.65 -35.02
N THR A 475 -12.68 15.95 -35.30
CA THR A 475 -11.43 16.74 -35.20
C THR A 475 -11.04 16.90 -33.72
N VAL A 476 -9.77 16.68 -33.40
CA VAL A 476 -9.20 16.95 -32.07
C VAL A 476 -8.39 18.24 -32.12
N VAL A 477 -8.59 19.11 -31.13
CA VAL A 477 -7.86 20.37 -30.96
C VAL A 477 -7.09 20.33 -29.64
N ALA A 478 -5.79 20.65 -29.67
CA ALA A 478 -4.94 20.73 -28.49
C ALA A 478 -4.50 22.17 -28.19
N TRP A 479 -4.43 22.54 -26.91
CA TRP A 479 -3.91 23.85 -26.47
C TRP A 479 -3.24 23.79 -25.09
N GLY A 480 -2.63 24.89 -24.66
CA GLY A 480 -1.84 24.98 -23.43
C GLY A 480 -0.48 24.29 -23.52
N TYR A 481 0.04 23.86 -22.38
CA TYR A 481 1.39 23.28 -22.28
C TYR A 481 1.55 22.04 -23.19
N LYS A 482 2.60 22.05 -24.04
CA LYS A 482 2.99 20.96 -24.94
C LYS A 482 1.97 20.58 -26.04
N ALA A 483 1.02 21.46 -26.37
CA ALA A 483 0.06 21.23 -27.45
C ALA A 483 0.73 20.89 -28.80
N ASN A 484 1.91 21.45 -29.06
CA ASN A 484 2.70 21.20 -30.26
C ASN A 484 3.33 19.79 -30.35
N MET A 485 3.19 18.94 -29.32
CA MET A 485 3.63 17.54 -29.35
C MET A 485 2.57 16.59 -29.91
N MET A 486 1.34 17.07 -30.15
CA MET A 486 0.28 16.29 -30.77
C MET A 486 0.71 15.83 -32.19
N PRO A 487 0.72 14.53 -32.52
CA PRO A 487 1.21 14.03 -33.80
C PRO A 487 0.41 14.55 -35.01
N ALA A 488 1.10 14.95 -36.08
CA ALA A 488 0.48 15.50 -37.30
C ALA A 488 -0.38 14.49 -38.11
N GLN A 489 -0.42 13.22 -37.71
CA GLN A 489 -1.19 12.13 -38.36
C GLN A 489 -2.35 11.64 -37.48
N THR A 490 -2.91 12.48 -36.63
CA THR A 490 -4.13 12.14 -35.88
C THR A 490 -5.30 11.96 -36.84
N ALA A 491 -5.90 10.77 -36.83
CA ALA A 491 -7.15 10.54 -37.55
C ALA A 491 -8.31 11.22 -36.81
N LYS A 492 -9.50 11.21 -37.43
CA LYS A 492 -10.72 11.54 -36.71
C LYS A 492 -10.88 10.63 -35.50
N ALA A 493 -11.37 11.21 -34.40
CA ALA A 493 -11.42 10.59 -33.10
C ALA A 493 -12.84 10.34 -32.62
N THR A 494 -13.00 9.33 -31.76
CA THR A 494 -14.26 9.02 -31.06
C THR A 494 -14.16 9.23 -29.56
N ALA A 495 -12.95 9.18 -28.99
CA ALA A 495 -12.68 9.55 -27.59
C ALA A 495 -11.28 10.16 -27.42
N ILE A 496 -11.12 10.96 -26.37
CA ILE A 496 -9.86 11.64 -26.01
C ILE A 496 -9.57 11.42 -24.51
N ALA A 497 -8.29 11.37 -24.16
CA ALA A 497 -7.82 11.41 -22.78
C ALA A 497 -6.55 12.25 -22.68
N SER A 498 -6.38 12.96 -21.57
CA SER A 498 -5.14 13.66 -21.23
C SER A 498 -4.80 13.42 -19.76
N GLY A 499 -3.52 13.23 -19.48
CA GLY A 499 -2.98 12.93 -18.15
C GLY A 499 -1.88 13.91 -17.76
N GLY A 500 -1.04 13.52 -16.80
CA GLY A 500 0.04 14.37 -16.29
C GLY A 500 1.26 14.48 -17.21
N SER A 501 1.54 13.43 -18.00
CA SER A 501 2.71 13.33 -18.88
C SER A 501 2.41 12.73 -20.26
N TYR A 502 1.18 12.25 -20.47
CA TYR A 502 0.73 11.58 -21.68
C TYR A 502 -0.65 12.11 -22.11
N ALA A 503 -0.91 12.05 -23.40
CA ALA A 503 -2.22 12.28 -23.98
C ALA A 503 -2.53 11.17 -25.02
N ALA A 504 -3.82 10.89 -25.22
CA ALA A 504 -4.27 9.79 -26.07
C ALA A 504 -5.56 10.12 -26.84
N ILE A 505 -5.66 9.55 -28.03
CA ILE A 505 -6.80 9.64 -28.95
C ILE A 505 -7.20 8.23 -29.37
N LEU A 506 -8.49 7.90 -29.18
CA LEU A 506 -9.12 6.74 -29.81
C LEU A 506 -9.62 7.18 -31.19
N ASN A 507 -9.02 6.61 -32.23
CA ASN A 507 -9.32 6.94 -33.63
C ASN A 507 -10.59 6.22 -34.12
N GLU A 508 -11.26 6.76 -35.13
CA GLU A 508 -12.42 6.13 -35.82
C GLU A 508 -12.08 4.74 -36.38
N ASP A 509 -10.80 4.48 -36.71
CA ASP A 509 -10.31 3.19 -37.17
C ASP A 509 -10.06 2.16 -36.04
N VAL A 510 -10.54 2.43 -34.82
CA VAL A 510 -10.41 1.59 -33.61
C VAL A 510 -8.99 1.50 -33.02
N SER A 511 -7.98 2.06 -33.69
CA SER A 511 -6.65 2.19 -33.08
C SER A 511 -6.60 3.29 -32.02
N VAL A 512 -5.65 3.21 -31.09
CA VAL A 512 -5.36 4.29 -30.14
C VAL A 512 -3.98 4.88 -30.43
N THR A 513 -3.88 6.20 -30.53
CA THR A 513 -2.61 6.93 -30.61
C THR A 513 -2.32 7.57 -29.26
N VAL A 514 -1.15 7.29 -28.67
CA VAL A 514 -0.68 7.87 -27.41
C VAL A 514 0.61 8.66 -27.69
N TRP A 515 0.80 9.79 -27.02
CA TRP A 515 2.04 10.56 -27.08
C TRP A 515 2.37 11.19 -25.72
N ASP A 516 3.64 11.53 -25.53
CA ASP A 516 4.15 12.15 -24.31
C ASP A 516 4.52 13.63 -24.48
N GLU A 517 4.90 14.27 -23.38
CA GLU A 517 5.35 15.67 -23.38
C GLU A 517 6.71 15.91 -24.06
N PHE A 518 7.43 14.86 -24.48
CA PHE A 518 8.72 14.93 -25.18
C PHE A 518 8.59 14.69 -26.69
N GLY A 519 7.40 14.35 -27.18
CA GLY A 519 7.11 14.09 -28.58
C GLY A 519 7.36 12.63 -29.00
N HIS A 520 7.58 11.72 -28.04
CA HIS A 520 7.49 10.28 -28.32
C HIS A 520 6.01 9.93 -28.53
N SER A 521 5.74 8.99 -29.44
CA SER A 521 4.38 8.54 -29.72
C SER A 521 4.34 7.08 -30.12
N VAL A 522 3.22 6.42 -29.78
CA VAL A 522 2.96 5.01 -30.08
C VAL A 522 1.53 4.83 -30.58
N ARG A 523 1.34 3.87 -31.49
CA ARG A 523 0.03 3.47 -32.01
C ARG A 523 -0.29 2.04 -31.59
N ILE A 524 -1.50 1.86 -31.06
CA ILE A 524 -2.05 0.59 -30.58
C ILE A 524 -3.09 0.13 -31.61
N ASP A 525 -2.68 -0.74 -32.53
CA ASP A 525 -3.58 -1.31 -33.55
C ASP A 525 -4.20 -2.67 -33.13
N SER A 526 -3.78 -3.25 -31.99
CA SER A 526 -4.25 -4.58 -31.53
C SER A 526 -5.76 -4.65 -31.35
N LEU A 527 -6.39 -3.56 -30.92
CA LEU A 527 -7.83 -3.40 -30.71
C LEU A 527 -8.67 -3.65 -31.97
N LYS A 528 -8.10 -3.52 -33.18
CA LYS A 528 -8.78 -3.82 -34.45
C LYS A 528 -9.16 -5.30 -34.59
N ASN A 529 -8.54 -6.18 -33.81
CA ASN A 529 -8.84 -7.62 -33.79
C ASN A 529 -9.96 -7.97 -32.78
N GLU A 530 -10.40 -7.02 -31.97
CA GLU A 530 -11.46 -7.23 -30.98
C GLU A 530 -12.84 -7.35 -31.67
N LYS A 531 -13.68 -8.24 -31.13
CA LYS A 531 -15.06 -8.43 -31.62
C LYS A 531 -16.04 -7.35 -31.14
N VAL A 532 -15.60 -6.54 -30.20
CA VAL A 532 -16.35 -5.48 -29.52
C VAL A 532 -15.58 -4.19 -29.74
N LYS A 533 -16.25 -3.05 -29.89
CA LYS A 533 -15.56 -1.78 -30.08
C LYS A 533 -15.12 -1.18 -28.74
N PRO A 534 -14.01 -0.41 -28.73
CA PRO A 534 -13.68 0.47 -27.62
C PRO A 534 -14.68 1.64 -27.56
N ALA A 535 -15.17 1.91 -26.35
CA ALA A 535 -16.16 2.93 -26.03
C ALA A 535 -15.54 4.19 -25.41
N ALA A 536 -14.50 4.02 -24.58
CA ALA A 536 -13.84 5.11 -23.86
C ALA A 536 -12.38 4.79 -23.56
N ILE A 537 -11.58 5.84 -23.35
CA ILE A 537 -10.19 5.76 -22.91
C ILE A 537 -9.95 6.65 -21.68
N SER A 538 -9.07 6.23 -20.77
CA SER A 538 -8.69 7.00 -19.58
C SER A 538 -7.31 6.61 -19.08
N PHE A 539 -6.55 7.54 -18.52
CA PHE A 539 -5.25 7.23 -17.90
C PHE A 539 -5.41 6.69 -16.48
N GLY A 540 -4.48 5.81 -16.08
CA GLY A 540 -4.26 5.41 -14.69
C GLY A 540 -3.77 6.58 -13.82
N ALA A 541 -3.76 6.41 -12.50
CA ALA A 541 -3.44 7.45 -11.54
C ALA A 541 -2.04 8.07 -11.76
N HIS A 542 -1.08 7.24 -12.18
CA HIS A 542 0.29 7.68 -12.51
C HIS A 542 0.49 8.05 -13.99
N SER A 543 -0.54 7.94 -14.83
CA SER A 543 -0.52 8.16 -16.29
C SER A 543 0.36 7.22 -17.12
N GLU A 544 1.13 6.32 -16.50
CA GLU A 544 1.97 5.31 -17.16
C GLU A 544 1.17 4.19 -17.85
N ALA A 545 -0.07 3.96 -17.38
CA ALA A 545 -1.02 3.03 -17.97
C ALA A 545 -2.21 3.77 -18.61
N LEU A 546 -2.63 3.30 -19.78
CA LEU A 546 -3.83 3.72 -20.49
C LEU A 546 -4.88 2.61 -20.45
N TRP A 547 -6.05 2.92 -19.89
CA TRP A 547 -7.21 2.04 -19.93
C TRP A 547 -8.06 2.29 -21.16
N VAL A 548 -8.49 1.21 -21.78
CA VAL A 548 -9.48 1.16 -22.86
C VAL A 548 -10.68 0.36 -22.35
N LEU A 549 -11.84 1.01 -22.27
CA LEU A 549 -13.10 0.38 -21.90
C LEU A 549 -13.87 0.01 -23.18
N MET A 550 -14.29 -1.25 -23.29
CA MET A 550 -15.00 -1.82 -24.45
C MET A 550 -16.52 -1.77 -24.22
N ASP A 551 -17.33 -1.73 -25.29
CA ASP A 551 -18.81 -1.64 -25.22
C ASP A 551 -19.48 -2.75 -24.38
N ASN A 552 -18.84 -3.91 -24.23
CA ASN A 552 -19.32 -5.05 -23.42
C ASN A 552 -18.92 -4.96 -21.94
N GLY A 553 -18.23 -3.90 -21.53
CA GLY A 553 -17.69 -3.73 -20.19
C GLY A 553 -16.43 -4.55 -19.88
N THR A 554 -15.70 -5.04 -20.89
CA THR A 554 -14.29 -5.46 -20.75
C THR A 554 -13.41 -4.22 -20.60
N ALA A 555 -12.43 -4.23 -19.70
CA ALA A 555 -11.41 -3.18 -19.56
C ALA A 555 -10.02 -3.73 -19.88
N ILE A 556 -9.25 -3.04 -20.72
CA ILE A 556 -7.91 -3.45 -21.17
C ILE A 556 -6.91 -2.35 -20.80
N ALA A 557 -5.81 -2.70 -20.14
CA ALA A 557 -4.70 -1.80 -19.85
C ALA A 557 -3.60 -1.93 -20.91
N PHE A 558 -3.08 -0.79 -21.34
CA PHE A 558 -1.91 -0.68 -22.19
C PHE A 558 -0.86 0.20 -21.52
N ASP A 559 0.40 -0.13 -21.74
CA ASP A 559 1.53 0.72 -21.36
C ASP A 559 1.54 1.96 -22.26
N ALA A 560 1.47 3.17 -21.66
CA ALA A 560 1.32 4.41 -22.41
C ALA A 560 2.54 4.75 -23.28
N TYR A 561 3.73 4.25 -22.92
CA TYR A 561 4.97 4.51 -23.63
C TYR A 561 5.21 3.51 -24.77
N THR A 562 4.96 2.22 -24.52
CA THR A 562 5.27 1.12 -25.47
C THR A 562 4.05 0.62 -26.25
N GLY A 563 2.83 1.02 -25.89
CA GLY A 563 1.58 0.60 -26.54
C GLY A 563 1.24 -0.89 -26.33
N LYS A 564 1.96 -1.58 -25.45
CA LYS A 564 1.82 -3.01 -25.19
C LYS A 564 0.65 -3.27 -24.23
N GLU A 565 -0.18 -4.27 -24.51
CA GLU A 565 -1.19 -4.75 -23.55
C GLU A 565 -0.50 -5.29 -22.29
N LEU A 566 -0.97 -4.82 -21.13
CA LEU A 566 -0.44 -5.14 -19.81
C LEU A 566 -1.37 -6.07 -19.02
N ASN A 567 -2.67 -5.76 -19.00
CA ASN A 567 -3.71 -6.56 -18.33
C ASN A 567 -5.08 -6.39 -19.02
N ARG A 568 -6.01 -7.32 -18.73
CA ARG A 568 -7.37 -7.38 -19.26
C ARG A 568 -8.34 -7.95 -18.24
N TYR A 569 -9.44 -7.24 -18.02
CA TYR A 569 -10.56 -7.67 -17.19
C TYR A 569 -11.77 -7.97 -18.09
N ASP A 570 -11.94 -9.25 -18.44
CA ASP A 570 -13.03 -9.68 -19.32
C ASP A 570 -14.37 -9.87 -18.59
N GLN A 571 -15.45 -9.47 -19.26
CA GLN A 571 -16.85 -9.72 -18.86
C GLN A 571 -17.23 -9.23 -17.45
N THR A 572 -16.43 -8.34 -16.85
CA THR A 572 -16.72 -7.79 -15.50
C THR A 572 -17.88 -6.80 -15.51
N ALA A 573 -18.37 -6.40 -16.69
CA ALA A 573 -19.45 -5.44 -16.90
C ALA A 573 -19.15 -4.05 -16.32
N PHE A 574 -17.95 -3.53 -16.59
CA PHE A 574 -17.62 -2.13 -16.29
C PHE A 574 -18.47 -1.17 -17.13
N ARG A 575 -18.88 -0.06 -16.52
CA ARG A 575 -19.54 1.09 -17.18
C ARG A 575 -18.69 2.37 -17.19
N GLN A 576 -17.66 2.44 -16.35
CA GLN A 576 -16.67 3.51 -16.33
C GLN A 576 -15.33 2.92 -15.88
N VAL A 577 -14.23 3.42 -16.45
CA VAL A 577 -12.88 3.27 -15.89
C VAL A 577 -12.25 4.65 -15.78
N SER A 578 -11.58 4.93 -14.66
CA SER A 578 -10.84 6.17 -14.42
C SER A 578 -9.74 5.89 -13.39
N GLY A 579 -8.50 6.31 -13.65
CA GLY A 579 -7.41 6.30 -12.66
C GLY A 579 -7.13 4.95 -11.98
N ASP A 580 -7.21 3.83 -12.70
CA ASP A 580 -7.07 2.47 -12.12
C ASP A 580 -8.24 2.07 -11.19
N ILE A 581 -9.41 2.69 -11.35
CA ILE A 581 -10.69 2.24 -10.76
C ILE A 581 -11.71 1.94 -11.86
N GLY A 582 -12.37 0.79 -11.75
CA GLY A 582 -13.51 0.41 -12.57
C GLY A 582 -14.82 0.47 -11.79
N VAL A 583 -15.85 1.07 -12.37
CA VAL A 583 -17.23 1.08 -11.85
C VAL A 583 -18.05 0.05 -12.62
N LEU A 584 -18.67 -0.90 -11.91
CA LEU A 584 -19.54 -1.92 -12.47
C LEU A 584 -20.91 -1.37 -12.86
N ALA A 585 -21.61 -2.08 -13.75
CA ALA A 585 -22.97 -1.77 -14.16
C ALA A 585 -23.98 -1.73 -12.99
N ASN A 586 -23.76 -2.52 -11.93
CA ASN A 586 -24.58 -2.47 -10.71
C ASN A 586 -24.22 -1.30 -9.77
N GLY A 587 -23.19 -0.51 -10.10
CA GLY A 587 -22.67 0.61 -9.31
C GLY A 587 -21.67 0.22 -8.22
N ASP A 588 -21.19 -1.02 -8.20
CA ASP A 588 -20.06 -1.40 -7.35
C ASP A 588 -18.74 -0.88 -7.93
N VAL A 589 -17.70 -0.76 -7.09
CA VAL A 589 -16.40 -0.18 -7.47
C VAL A 589 -15.28 -1.18 -7.19
N ILE A 590 -14.40 -1.37 -8.17
CA ILE A 590 -13.24 -2.28 -8.12
C ILE A 590 -11.97 -1.47 -8.41
N VAL A 591 -10.90 -1.72 -7.67
CA VAL A 591 -9.55 -1.24 -8.00
C VAL A 591 -8.94 -2.16 -9.05
N LEU A 592 -8.46 -1.58 -10.15
CA LEU A 592 -7.81 -2.29 -11.25
C LEU A 592 -6.29 -2.22 -11.06
N ASP A 593 -5.58 -3.27 -11.47
CA ASP A 593 -4.13 -3.25 -11.61
C ASP A 593 -3.80 -3.35 -13.10
N PRO A 594 -3.19 -2.33 -13.71
CA PRO A 594 -2.80 -2.42 -15.10
C PRO A 594 -1.66 -3.42 -15.32
N TYR A 595 -0.83 -3.76 -14.33
CA TYR A 595 0.43 -4.50 -14.49
C TYR A 595 0.39 -5.95 -13.98
N GLU A 596 -0.71 -6.68 -14.20
CA GLU A 596 -0.94 -8.02 -13.61
C GLU A 596 0.32 -8.91 -13.63
N ARG A 597 0.84 -9.20 -12.43
CA ARG A 597 1.97 -10.10 -12.24
C ARG A 597 1.48 -11.52 -12.48
N ASN A 598 1.39 -11.90 -13.76
CA ASN A 598 1.08 -13.25 -14.21
C ASN A 598 2.03 -14.26 -13.55
N ASP A 599 1.52 -14.95 -12.52
CA ASP A 599 2.27 -15.93 -11.75
C ASP A 599 2.88 -17.00 -12.66
N ASN A 600 4.14 -17.34 -12.40
CA ASN A 600 4.83 -18.55 -12.87
C ASN A 600 5.13 -18.76 -14.37
N THR A 601 4.79 -17.85 -15.30
CA THR A 601 5.26 -17.98 -16.71
C THR A 601 6.63 -17.36 -16.97
N GLN A 602 6.95 -16.20 -16.37
CA GLN A 602 8.24 -15.52 -16.51
C GLN A 602 9.43 -16.36 -15.97
N LEU A 603 9.21 -17.16 -14.92
CA LEU A 603 10.28 -17.88 -14.20
C LEU A 603 10.87 -19.08 -14.95
N LYS A 604 10.18 -19.66 -15.94
CA LYS A 604 10.70 -20.81 -16.73
C LYS A 604 11.92 -20.48 -17.60
N ASN A 605 12.26 -19.19 -17.73
CA ASN A 605 13.31 -18.68 -18.60
C ASN A 605 14.40 -17.86 -17.89
N VAL A 606 14.42 -17.84 -16.55
CA VAL A 606 15.42 -17.10 -15.75
C VAL A 606 16.71 -17.91 -15.60
N LYS A 607 17.85 -17.23 -15.65
CA LYS A 607 19.20 -17.82 -15.49
C LYS A 607 19.95 -17.25 -14.28
N SER A 608 19.62 -16.04 -13.84
CA SER A 608 20.06 -15.46 -12.57
C SER A 608 19.21 -14.25 -12.19
N ALA A 609 19.19 -13.88 -10.91
CA ALA A 609 18.50 -12.68 -10.40
C ALA A 609 19.30 -12.09 -9.23
N THR A 610 19.15 -10.79 -8.95
CA THR A 610 19.71 -10.14 -7.76
C THR A 610 18.89 -8.92 -7.37
N PHE A 611 18.81 -8.67 -6.07
CA PHE A 611 17.89 -7.70 -5.48
C PHE A 611 18.65 -6.83 -4.46
N LEU A 612 18.39 -5.52 -4.51
CA LEU A 612 18.81 -4.54 -3.52
C LEU A 612 17.57 -3.99 -2.83
N TYR A 613 17.68 -3.63 -1.54
CA TYR A 613 16.66 -2.78 -0.93
C TYR A 613 17.25 -1.73 0.01
N LYS A 614 17.00 -0.47 -0.34
CA LYS A 614 16.84 0.64 0.60
C LYS A 614 15.91 1.70 -0.03
N ASN A 615 14.75 1.88 0.57
CA ASN A 615 13.82 3.01 0.36
C ASN A 615 13.17 3.22 -1.03
N ASN A 616 13.40 2.36 -2.02
CA ASN A 616 12.47 2.11 -3.13
C ASN A 616 12.75 0.71 -3.71
N GLU A 617 11.72 0.07 -4.26
CA GLU A 617 11.79 -1.29 -4.80
C GLU A 617 12.66 -1.34 -6.07
N LEU A 618 13.61 -2.28 -6.15
CA LEU A 618 14.37 -2.62 -7.38
C LEU A 618 14.45 -4.14 -7.57
N SER A 619 14.17 -4.59 -8.78
CA SER A 619 14.24 -6.00 -9.21
C SER A 619 15.07 -6.14 -10.47
N PHE A 620 16.06 -7.04 -10.49
CA PHE A 620 16.82 -7.39 -11.70
C PHE A 620 16.59 -8.87 -12.07
N ILE A 621 16.01 -9.12 -13.24
CA ILE A 621 15.80 -10.46 -13.80
C ILE A 621 16.77 -10.66 -14.96
N VAL A 622 17.56 -11.75 -14.96
CA VAL A 622 18.42 -12.11 -16.10
C VAL A 622 17.88 -13.34 -16.81
N SER A 623 17.49 -13.17 -18.07
CA SER A 623 16.93 -14.23 -18.93
C SER A 623 18.01 -15.16 -19.51
N LYS A 624 17.59 -16.33 -20.00
CA LYS A 624 18.46 -17.38 -20.58
C LYS A 624 19.42 -16.89 -21.67
N ASP A 625 19.02 -15.87 -22.43
CA ASP A 625 19.76 -15.20 -23.50
C ASP A 625 20.72 -14.09 -23.02
N LYS A 626 20.99 -14.02 -21.70
CA LYS A 626 21.88 -13.04 -21.06
C LYS A 626 21.43 -11.58 -21.18
N ARG A 627 20.13 -11.30 -21.17
CA ARG A 627 19.60 -9.93 -21.04
C ARG A 627 19.22 -9.65 -19.59
N ILE A 628 19.50 -8.44 -19.11
CA ILE A 628 18.94 -7.90 -17.87
C ILE A 628 17.61 -7.23 -18.22
N SER A 629 16.57 -7.46 -17.44
CA SER A 629 15.45 -6.52 -17.29
C SER A 629 15.45 -5.99 -15.85
N VAL A 630 15.14 -4.70 -15.70
CA VAL A 630 15.13 -4.02 -14.40
C VAL A 630 13.76 -3.39 -14.17
N GLN A 631 13.23 -3.51 -12.96
CA GLN A 631 11.94 -2.95 -12.57
C GLN A 631 12.05 -2.22 -11.24
N GLY A 632 11.23 -1.17 -11.06
CA GLY A 632 11.16 -0.38 -9.83
C GLY A 632 11.87 0.98 -9.92
N ASN A 633 11.81 1.77 -8.85
CA ASN A 633 11.85 3.24 -8.98
C ASN A 633 12.91 3.89 -8.07
N SER A 634 14.21 3.87 -8.43
CA SER A 634 15.26 4.54 -7.64
C SER A 634 16.25 5.34 -8.48
N TYR A 635 17.03 6.20 -7.81
CA TYR A 635 18.16 6.92 -8.41
C TYR A 635 19.22 6.00 -9.03
N ILE A 636 19.24 4.69 -8.73
CA ILE A 636 20.14 3.73 -9.40
C ILE A 636 19.66 3.40 -10.83
N MET A 637 18.36 3.53 -11.10
CA MET A 637 17.70 3.14 -12.36
C MET A 637 17.87 4.14 -13.50
N ALA A 638 18.18 5.39 -13.18
CA ALA A 638 18.14 6.53 -14.10
C ALA A 638 18.73 6.28 -15.49
N ASP A 639 19.92 5.67 -15.52
CA ASP A 639 20.69 5.41 -16.75
C ASP A 639 20.95 3.90 -16.94
N ALA A 640 20.14 3.04 -16.30
CA ALA A 640 20.27 1.59 -16.47
C ALA A 640 19.68 1.17 -17.83
N PRO A 641 20.44 0.48 -18.69
CA PRO A 641 19.94 0.08 -20.01
C PRO A 641 18.86 -1.00 -19.86
N GLU A 642 17.76 -0.84 -20.58
CA GLU A 642 16.66 -1.83 -20.66
C GLU A 642 17.14 -3.23 -21.08
N ARG A 643 18.30 -3.30 -21.75
CA ARG A 643 18.93 -4.53 -22.24
C ARG A 643 20.43 -4.34 -22.39
N ALA A 644 21.20 -5.24 -21.78
CA ALA A 644 22.64 -5.39 -22.02
C ALA A 644 22.93 -6.85 -22.42
N GLU A 645 23.80 -7.05 -23.42
CA GLU A 645 24.16 -8.37 -23.93
C GLU A 645 25.60 -8.75 -23.56
N GLY A 646 25.90 -10.06 -23.61
CA GLY A 646 27.25 -10.57 -23.33
C GLY A 646 27.68 -10.41 -21.87
N LEU A 647 26.80 -10.74 -20.91
CA LEU A 647 27.02 -10.54 -19.48
C LEU A 647 27.78 -11.70 -18.82
N LYS A 648 28.73 -11.36 -17.92
CA LYS A 648 29.58 -12.31 -17.18
C LYS A 648 29.43 -12.24 -15.66
N LYS A 649 29.40 -11.03 -15.07
CA LYS A 649 29.13 -10.80 -13.63
C LYS A 649 28.44 -9.45 -13.45
N TYR A 650 27.69 -9.29 -12.37
CA TYR A 650 27.11 -8.02 -11.91
C TYR A 650 27.35 -7.89 -10.40
N VAL A 651 27.45 -6.67 -9.88
CA VAL A 651 27.55 -6.37 -8.44
C VAL A 651 26.79 -5.08 -8.15
N PHE A 652 26.26 -4.97 -6.94
CA PHE A 652 25.26 -4.00 -6.54
C PHE A 652 25.58 -3.43 -5.16
N SER A 653 25.56 -2.11 -5.01
CA SER A 653 25.75 -1.39 -3.73
C SER A 653 24.48 -0.63 -3.34
N SER A 654 24.50 0.06 -2.19
CA SER A 654 23.41 0.97 -1.81
C SER A 654 23.33 2.26 -2.64
N MET A 655 24.30 2.53 -3.53
CA MET A 655 24.38 3.78 -4.31
C MET A 655 24.52 3.57 -5.82
N HIS A 656 25.07 2.44 -6.28
CA HIS A 656 25.35 2.17 -7.69
C HIS A 656 25.39 0.68 -8.04
N ALA A 657 25.43 0.38 -9.33
CA ALA A 657 25.61 -0.95 -9.89
C ALA A 657 26.87 -1.02 -10.76
N LEU A 658 27.49 -2.20 -10.83
CA LEU A 658 28.59 -2.55 -11.73
C LEU A 658 28.23 -3.80 -12.54
N VAL A 659 28.57 -3.80 -13.82
CA VAL A 659 28.42 -4.95 -14.72
C VAL A 659 29.72 -5.26 -15.45
N LEU A 660 30.09 -6.53 -15.47
CA LEU A 660 31.22 -7.08 -16.21
C LEU A 660 30.70 -7.90 -17.39
N LYS A 661 31.17 -7.57 -18.59
CA LYS A 661 30.85 -8.25 -19.84
C LYS A 661 31.83 -9.40 -20.15
N ASP A 662 31.43 -10.32 -21.02
CA ASP A 662 32.20 -11.49 -21.46
C ASP A 662 33.51 -11.08 -22.16
N ASN A 663 33.51 -9.93 -22.84
CA ASN A 663 34.67 -9.31 -23.47
C ASN A 663 35.66 -8.65 -22.48
N GLY A 664 35.36 -8.65 -21.17
CA GLY A 664 36.20 -8.06 -20.13
C GLY A 664 36.08 -6.55 -19.95
N THR A 665 35.05 -5.90 -20.49
CA THR A 665 34.73 -4.49 -20.20
C THR A 665 33.77 -4.36 -19.01
N VAL A 666 33.78 -3.19 -18.35
CA VAL A 666 32.93 -2.87 -17.20
C VAL A 666 32.04 -1.67 -17.51
N GLU A 667 30.78 -1.73 -17.10
CA GLU A 667 29.81 -0.64 -17.11
C GLU A 667 29.28 -0.37 -15.70
N ALA A 668 28.79 0.85 -15.46
CA ALA A 668 28.30 1.26 -14.14
C ALA A 668 27.12 2.24 -14.26
N TRP A 669 26.13 2.09 -13.39
CA TRP A 669 24.88 2.84 -13.38
C TRP A 669 24.50 3.29 -11.97
N GLY A 670 23.65 4.32 -11.88
CA GLY A 670 23.32 4.95 -10.61
C GLY A 670 24.36 5.93 -10.11
N GLY A 671 24.29 6.25 -8.81
CA GLY A 671 25.16 7.19 -8.11
C GLY A 671 25.05 8.61 -8.65
N TYR A 672 24.16 9.43 -8.09
CA TYR A 672 24.08 10.87 -8.39
C TYR A 672 24.06 11.69 -7.11
N SER A 673 24.69 12.86 -7.16
CA SER A 673 24.81 13.78 -6.02
C SER A 673 23.98 15.06 -6.17
N GLY A 674 23.32 15.24 -7.33
CA GLY A 674 22.43 16.37 -7.62
C GLY A 674 22.28 16.58 -9.12
N THR A 675 21.84 17.78 -9.50
CA THR A 675 21.84 18.28 -10.88
C THR A 675 22.70 19.53 -10.99
N ASP A 676 23.32 19.75 -12.16
CA ASP A 676 24.00 21.01 -12.47
C ASP A 676 23.00 22.14 -12.78
N MET A 677 23.50 23.35 -13.01
CA MET A 677 22.67 24.53 -13.33
C MET A 677 21.98 24.45 -14.71
N ALA A 678 22.30 23.45 -15.54
CA ALA A 678 21.62 23.16 -16.81
C ALA A 678 20.63 21.98 -16.68
N GLY A 679 20.46 21.42 -15.48
CA GLY A 679 19.54 20.30 -15.19
C GLY A 679 20.14 18.90 -15.41
N ASN A 680 21.41 18.79 -15.83
CA ASN A 680 22.04 17.48 -16.03
C ASN A 680 22.35 16.81 -14.69
N ARG A 681 22.13 15.50 -14.57
CA ARG A 681 22.42 14.76 -13.33
C ARG A 681 23.92 14.60 -13.14
N ILE A 682 24.43 15.01 -11.98
CA ILE A 682 25.86 14.90 -11.63
C ILE A 682 26.12 13.49 -11.14
N LYS A 683 26.79 12.68 -11.98
CA LYS A 683 27.14 11.29 -11.66
C LYS A 683 28.30 11.22 -10.68
N ASN A 684 28.19 10.35 -9.69
CA ASN A 684 29.19 10.16 -8.65
C ASN A 684 30.44 9.42 -9.16
N PRO A 685 31.60 9.59 -8.50
CA PRO A 685 32.84 8.92 -8.89
C PRO A 685 32.76 7.39 -8.91
N GLU A 686 32.09 6.75 -7.96
CA GLU A 686 31.99 5.28 -7.84
C GLU A 686 31.23 4.63 -9.01
N ALA A 687 30.26 5.35 -9.59
CA ALA A 687 29.49 4.95 -10.75
C ALA A 687 30.12 5.40 -12.10
N THR A 688 31.33 5.96 -12.06
CA THR A 688 32.07 6.44 -13.25
C THR A 688 33.23 5.51 -13.55
N VAL A 689 33.08 4.63 -14.55
CA VAL A 689 34.11 3.64 -14.91
C VAL A 689 35.37 4.35 -15.44
N PRO A 690 36.58 4.03 -14.94
CA PRO A 690 37.82 4.63 -15.42
C PRO A 690 38.06 4.39 -16.92
N ASN A 691 38.36 5.46 -17.66
CA ASN A 691 38.66 5.41 -19.09
C ASN A 691 39.74 4.35 -19.41
N GLY A 692 39.48 3.52 -20.42
CA GLY A 692 40.38 2.46 -20.86
C GLY A 692 40.42 1.20 -19.97
N LEU A 693 39.52 1.07 -18.98
CA LEU A 693 39.40 -0.16 -18.19
C LEU A 693 38.89 -1.34 -19.05
N LYS A 694 39.74 -2.33 -19.24
CA LYS A 694 39.49 -3.56 -20.00
C LYS A 694 40.22 -4.75 -19.37
N ASP A 695 40.09 -5.92 -19.99
CA ASP A 695 40.70 -7.18 -19.54
C ASP A 695 40.28 -7.58 -18.10
N VAL A 696 39.10 -7.14 -17.67
CA VAL A 696 38.56 -7.40 -16.33
C VAL A 696 38.03 -8.84 -16.26
N ILE A 697 38.35 -9.52 -15.16
CA ILE A 697 37.92 -10.90 -14.90
C ILE A 697 36.95 -11.03 -13.73
N ASP A 698 36.97 -10.08 -12.78
CA ASP A 698 36.09 -10.03 -11.61
C ASP A 698 35.82 -8.58 -11.18
N ILE A 699 34.69 -8.32 -10.53
CA ILE A 699 34.25 -7.00 -10.05
C ILE A 699 33.66 -7.08 -8.63
N ALA A 700 33.76 -6.00 -7.87
CA ALA A 700 33.09 -5.82 -6.56
C ALA A 700 32.78 -4.35 -6.29
N ALA A 701 31.77 -4.05 -5.46
CA ALA A 701 31.39 -2.67 -5.10
C ALA A 701 31.06 -2.59 -3.60
N GLY A 702 31.53 -1.53 -2.95
CA GLY A 702 31.02 -1.08 -1.64
C GLY A 702 30.07 0.11 -1.83
N PRO A 703 29.60 0.74 -0.74
CA PRO A 703 28.72 1.92 -0.79
C PRO A 703 29.29 3.05 -1.66
N ASP A 704 30.53 3.46 -1.40
CA ASP A 704 31.13 4.68 -2.00
C ASP A 704 32.33 4.36 -2.93
N PHE A 705 32.51 3.09 -3.32
CA PHE A 705 33.64 2.65 -4.14
C PHE A 705 33.37 1.39 -4.97
N SER A 706 34.22 1.23 -5.98
CA SER A 706 34.17 0.18 -7.01
C SER A 706 35.54 -0.46 -7.20
N LEU A 707 35.55 -1.76 -7.48
CA LEU A 707 36.75 -2.58 -7.68
C LEU A 707 36.62 -3.42 -8.96
N ALA A 708 37.71 -3.51 -9.73
CA ALA A 708 37.86 -4.41 -10.86
C ALA A 708 39.20 -5.15 -10.80
N LEU A 709 39.15 -6.48 -10.86
CA LEU A 709 40.30 -7.36 -11.00
C LEU A 709 40.59 -7.61 -12.48
N LYS A 710 41.81 -7.35 -12.93
CA LYS A 710 42.24 -7.62 -14.29
C LYS A 710 42.85 -9.01 -14.46
N LYS A 711 42.90 -9.47 -15.71
CA LYS A 711 43.48 -10.77 -16.12
C LYS A 711 44.97 -10.94 -15.78
N ASP A 712 45.70 -9.83 -15.62
CA ASP A 712 47.11 -9.81 -15.15
C ASP A 712 47.25 -10.00 -13.63
N GLY A 713 46.13 -10.09 -12.89
CA GLY A 713 46.11 -10.23 -11.44
C GLY A 713 46.33 -8.92 -10.67
N THR A 714 46.25 -7.76 -11.34
CA THR A 714 46.25 -6.43 -10.74
C THR A 714 44.83 -5.91 -10.49
N LEU A 715 44.69 -4.95 -9.58
CA LEU A 715 43.41 -4.33 -9.25
C LEU A 715 43.34 -2.87 -9.68
N LYS A 716 42.13 -2.42 -10.05
CA LYS A 716 41.76 -1.01 -10.12
C LYS A 716 40.64 -0.74 -9.11
N ALA A 717 40.86 0.25 -8.25
CA ALA A 717 39.83 0.84 -7.39
C ALA A 717 39.50 2.26 -7.88
N TRP A 718 38.24 2.67 -7.74
CA TRP A 718 37.75 4.03 -7.99
C TRP A 718 36.50 4.30 -7.14
N GLY A 719 36.18 5.57 -6.87
CA GLY A 719 35.13 5.94 -5.93
C GLY A 719 35.34 7.30 -5.30
N TRP A 720 34.60 7.59 -4.24
CA TRP A 720 34.68 8.83 -3.49
C TRP A 720 36.09 9.07 -2.94
N SER A 721 36.65 10.26 -3.15
CA SER A 721 38.09 10.54 -3.03
C SER A 721 38.67 10.39 -1.62
N GLY A 722 37.85 10.50 -0.57
CA GLY A 722 38.26 10.25 0.81
C GLY A 722 38.23 8.77 1.23
N SER A 723 37.77 7.85 0.38
CA SER A 723 37.70 6.42 0.70
C SER A 723 39.09 5.79 0.80
N SER A 724 39.41 5.21 1.96
CA SER A 724 40.68 4.53 2.23
C SER A 724 40.92 3.33 1.30
N VAL A 725 39.84 2.71 0.79
CA VAL A 725 39.88 1.53 -0.09
C VAL A 725 40.54 1.84 -1.45
N LEU A 726 40.55 3.10 -1.88
CA LEU A 726 41.19 3.50 -3.14
C LEU A 726 42.72 3.31 -3.13
N LYS A 727 43.33 3.26 -1.95
CA LYS A 727 44.77 3.04 -1.75
C LYS A 727 45.09 1.53 -1.76
N VAL A 728 44.95 0.90 -2.93
CA VAL A 728 45.24 -0.54 -3.11
C VAL A 728 46.72 -0.83 -2.76
N PRO A 729 47.00 -1.72 -1.78
CA PRO A 729 48.38 -2.02 -1.39
C PRO A 729 49.18 -2.74 -2.48
N ALA A 730 50.48 -2.45 -2.56
CA ALA A 730 51.41 -3.11 -3.49
C ALA A 730 51.57 -4.64 -3.28
N THR A 731 51.03 -5.19 -2.17
CA THR A 731 50.96 -6.62 -1.86
C THR A 731 49.80 -7.34 -2.59
N VAL A 732 48.82 -6.59 -3.11
CA VAL A 732 47.73 -7.09 -3.97
C VAL A 732 48.26 -7.30 -5.39
N LYS A 733 48.95 -8.43 -5.58
CA LYS A 733 49.47 -8.91 -6.86
C LYS A 733 49.08 -10.36 -7.06
N ASN A 734 48.93 -10.77 -8.33
CA ASN A 734 48.47 -12.12 -8.69
C ASN A 734 47.13 -12.48 -8.03
N ALA A 735 46.22 -11.51 -7.90
CA ALA A 735 44.89 -11.73 -7.37
C ALA A 735 44.02 -12.56 -8.33
N THR A 736 43.11 -13.36 -7.79
CA THR A 736 42.23 -14.29 -8.52
C THR A 736 40.75 -14.12 -8.20
N ALA A 737 40.41 -13.47 -7.08
CA ALA A 737 39.06 -13.03 -6.74
C ALA A 737 39.10 -11.81 -5.81
N ILE A 738 38.02 -11.02 -5.81
CA ILE A 738 37.85 -9.85 -4.92
C ILE A 738 36.49 -9.82 -4.24
N ALA A 739 36.46 -9.20 -3.06
CA ALA A 739 35.25 -8.87 -2.32
C ALA A 739 35.34 -7.45 -1.76
N ALA A 740 34.19 -6.79 -1.61
CA ALA A 740 34.06 -5.45 -1.01
C ALA A 740 33.14 -5.52 0.22
N GLY A 741 33.53 -4.80 1.28
CA GLY A 741 32.70 -4.53 2.45
C GLY A 741 32.21 -3.09 2.47
N GLN A 742 31.70 -2.63 3.61
CA GLN A 742 31.19 -1.26 3.76
C GLN A 742 32.28 -0.19 3.57
N SER A 743 33.49 -0.41 4.11
CA SER A 743 34.58 0.58 4.09
C SER A 743 35.96 -0.05 3.87
N TYR A 744 35.99 -1.32 3.45
CA TYR A 744 37.20 -2.11 3.23
C TYR A 744 37.01 -3.09 2.07
N ALA A 745 38.10 -3.71 1.63
CA ALA A 745 38.10 -4.73 0.59
C ALA A 745 39.04 -5.89 0.92
N ALA A 746 38.82 -7.03 0.25
CA ALA A 746 39.63 -8.22 0.35
C ALA A 746 39.99 -8.77 -1.05
N ALA A 747 41.20 -9.28 -1.21
CA ALA A 747 41.67 -9.95 -2.42
C ALA A 747 42.27 -11.32 -2.09
N LEU A 748 41.85 -12.34 -2.84
CA LEU A 748 42.44 -13.68 -2.81
C LEU A 748 43.57 -13.75 -3.84
N ARG A 749 44.78 -14.13 -3.42
CA ARG A 749 45.95 -14.30 -4.29
C ARG A 749 46.07 -15.74 -4.79
N LYS A 750 46.72 -15.93 -5.95
CA LYS A 750 46.94 -17.22 -6.62
C LYS A 750 47.69 -18.26 -5.75
N ASP A 751 48.48 -17.80 -4.77
CA ASP A 751 49.17 -18.63 -3.78
C ASP A 751 48.23 -19.17 -2.66
N GLY A 752 46.95 -18.77 -2.66
CA GLY A 752 45.96 -19.14 -1.64
C GLY A 752 46.03 -18.32 -0.35
N THR A 753 46.60 -17.12 -0.38
CA THR A 753 46.57 -16.15 0.73
C THR A 753 45.59 -15.00 0.48
N VAL A 754 45.17 -14.33 1.55
CA VAL A 754 44.23 -13.19 1.50
C VAL A 754 44.93 -11.91 1.92
N VAL A 755 44.58 -10.79 1.29
CA VAL A 755 44.99 -9.43 1.68
C VAL A 755 43.74 -8.59 1.87
N GLU A 756 43.60 -7.95 3.04
CA GLU A 756 42.56 -6.94 3.31
C GLU A 756 43.17 -5.54 3.38
N TRP A 757 42.40 -4.52 2.99
CA TRP A 757 42.78 -3.10 3.09
C TRP A 757 41.56 -2.17 3.10
N GLY A 758 41.77 -0.91 3.43
CA GLY A 758 40.71 0.08 3.67
C GLY A 758 40.59 0.38 5.17
N ASP A 759 39.39 0.68 5.64
CA ASP A 759 39.14 0.85 7.08
C ASP A 759 38.97 -0.52 7.76
N LEU A 760 39.92 -0.86 8.62
CA LEU A 760 39.95 -2.10 9.39
C LEU A 760 39.80 -1.83 10.90
N ALA A 761 39.51 -0.59 11.30
CA ALA A 761 39.38 -0.22 12.71
C ALA A 761 38.19 -0.93 13.38
N GLY A 762 38.36 -1.33 14.64
CA GLY A 762 37.32 -2.03 15.42
C GLY A 762 37.05 -3.49 15.00
N ARG A 763 37.62 -3.98 13.89
CA ARG A 763 37.45 -5.36 13.41
C ARG A 763 38.47 -6.30 14.05
N THR A 764 38.05 -7.53 14.40
CA THR A 764 38.98 -8.60 14.78
C THR A 764 39.90 -8.95 13.60
N ALA A 765 41.19 -9.16 13.90
CA ALA A 765 42.22 -9.32 12.88
C ALA A 765 42.09 -10.65 12.11
N MET A 766 42.46 -10.62 10.82
CA MET A 766 42.56 -11.83 9.98
C MET A 766 43.45 -12.90 10.66
N PRO A 767 43.04 -14.19 10.68
CA PRO A 767 43.80 -15.25 11.31
C PRO A 767 45.26 -15.33 10.83
N LYS A 768 46.21 -15.27 11.77
CA LYS A 768 47.65 -15.29 11.48
C LYS A 768 48.03 -16.57 10.74
N GLY A 769 48.66 -16.43 9.57
CA GLY A 769 49.12 -17.55 8.75
C GLY A 769 48.06 -18.18 7.84
N LEU A 770 46.90 -17.54 7.64
CA LEU A 770 45.87 -18.00 6.71
C LEU A 770 46.43 -18.23 5.29
N LYS A 771 46.36 -19.50 4.86
CA LYS A 771 46.87 -20.03 3.57
C LYS A 771 45.89 -21.06 3.01
N ASN A 772 46.14 -21.52 1.79
CA ASN A 772 45.32 -22.51 1.08
C ASN A 772 43.85 -22.11 0.89
N VAL A 773 43.56 -20.81 0.82
CA VAL A 773 42.22 -20.28 0.51
C VAL A 773 41.90 -20.51 -0.97
N LYS A 774 40.64 -20.89 -1.28
CA LYS A 774 40.09 -21.07 -2.64
C LYS A 774 38.96 -20.09 -2.98
N ALA A 775 38.28 -19.52 -1.99
CA ALA A 775 37.28 -18.46 -2.17
C ALA A 775 37.21 -17.53 -0.95
N ILE A 776 36.70 -16.31 -1.16
CA ILE A 776 36.44 -15.31 -0.11
C ILE A 776 35.03 -14.75 -0.28
N ALA A 777 34.40 -14.37 0.84
CA ALA A 777 33.10 -13.70 0.88
C ALA A 777 33.10 -12.62 1.98
N ILE A 778 32.26 -11.59 1.84
CA ILE A 778 32.08 -10.54 2.85
C ILE A 778 30.59 -10.38 3.16
N ALA A 779 30.26 -10.14 4.43
CA ALA A 779 28.92 -9.84 4.91
C ALA A 779 28.98 -8.70 5.94
N GLY A 780 28.57 -7.49 5.52
CA GLY A 780 28.66 -6.29 6.38
C GLY A 780 30.10 -5.91 6.69
N GLN A 781 30.52 -6.12 7.95
CA GLN A 781 31.88 -5.90 8.45
C GLN A 781 32.68 -7.20 8.67
N ASN A 782 32.12 -8.35 8.28
CA ASN A 782 32.72 -9.67 8.46
C ASN A 782 33.24 -10.24 7.14
N THR A 783 34.39 -10.90 7.18
CA THR A 783 35.03 -11.59 6.05
C THR A 783 35.14 -13.08 6.34
N MET A 784 34.80 -13.92 5.36
CA MET A 784 35.03 -15.36 5.40
C MET A 784 36.00 -15.81 4.30
N ALA A 785 36.92 -16.70 4.66
CA ALA A 785 37.76 -17.44 3.73
C ALA A 785 37.39 -18.93 3.73
N LEU A 786 37.18 -19.48 2.55
CA LEU A 786 37.00 -20.91 2.30
C LEU A 786 38.33 -21.54 1.88
N LYS A 787 38.81 -22.55 2.61
CA LYS A 787 40.05 -23.26 2.32
C LYS A 787 39.86 -24.43 1.33
N LYS A 788 40.95 -24.86 0.72
CA LYS A 788 41.00 -25.99 -0.23
C LYS A 788 40.53 -27.31 0.38
N ASP A 789 40.79 -27.51 1.68
CA ASP A 789 40.33 -28.65 2.49
C ASP A 789 38.83 -28.63 2.82
N GLY A 790 38.10 -27.59 2.41
CA GLY A 790 36.66 -27.44 2.71
C GLY A 790 36.35 -26.97 4.13
N THR A 791 37.34 -26.49 4.89
CA THR A 791 37.12 -25.73 6.14
C THR A 791 36.97 -24.24 5.85
N VAL A 792 36.29 -23.52 6.73
CA VAL A 792 36.18 -22.05 6.67
C VAL A 792 36.90 -21.37 7.82
N ALA A 793 37.19 -20.08 7.66
CA ALA A 793 37.63 -19.18 8.72
C ALA A 793 36.90 -17.85 8.55
N CYS A 794 36.44 -17.23 9.63
CA CYS A 794 35.75 -15.94 9.62
C CYS A 794 36.34 -14.98 10.65
N TRP A 795 36.29 -13.68 10.37
CA TRP A 795 36.77 -12.60 11.24
C TRP A 795 36.10 -11.26 10.87
N GLY A 796 36.22 -10.26 11.74
CA GLY A 796 35.57 -8.94 11.60
C GLY A 796 34.88 -8.48 12.90
N ASP A 797 33.67 -7.95 12.79
CA ASP A 797 32.76 -7.62 13.90
C ASP A 797 32.21 -8.90 14.56
N ASP A 798 33.02 -9.47 15.48
CA ASP A 798 32.76 -10.70 16.27
C ASP A 798 32.17 -11.88 15.46
N CYS A 799 32.76 -12.18 14.29
CA CYS A 799 32.24 -13.25 13.43
C CYS A 799 32.24 -14.62 14.12
N LYS A 800 31.05 -15.19 14.33
CA LYS A 800 30.84 -16.56 14.82
C LYS A 800 30.38 -17.46 13.68
N THR A 801 31.03 -18.60 13.54
CA THR A 801 30.64 -19.66 12.60
C THR A 801 30.03 -20.84 13.35
N PRO A 802 29.02 -21.53 12.79
CA PRO A 802 28.61 -22.85 13.26
C PRO A 802 29.79 -23.81 13.41
N ALA A 803 29.77 -24.64 14.45
CA ALA A 803 30.86 -25.57 14.73
C ALA A 803 30.97 -26.67 13.65
N ASN A 804 32.18 -27.17 13.42
CA ASN A 804 32.47 -28.35 12.59
C ASN A 804 32.16 -28.25 11.08
N ILE A 805 32.11 -27.05 10.49
CA ILE A 805 32.02 -26.88 9.03
C ILE A 805 33.23 -27.53 8.34
N LYS A 806 32.98 -28.63 7.64
CA LYS A 806 33.92 -29.40 6.83
C LYS A 806 33.27 -29.70 5.48
N ASN A 807 34.08 -29.91 4.45
CA ASN A 807 33.65 -30.20 3.07
C ASN A 807 32.88 -29.06 2.36
N ALA A 808 33.06 -27.81 2.78
CA ALA A 808 32.48 -26.66 2.10
C ALA A 808 33.03 -26.52 0.66
N MET A 809 32.11 -26.37 -0.29
CA MET A 809 32.38 -26.20 -1.73
C MET A 809 32.38 -24.73 -2.14
N SER A 810 31.43 -23.93 -1.65
CA SER A 810 31.30 -22.51 -1.94
C SER A 810 30.79 -21.73 -0.72
N VAL A 811 31.09 -20.42 -0.71
CA VAL A 811 30.67 -19.46 0.32
C VAL A 811 30.20 -18.17 -0.35
N THR A 812 29.22 -17.49 0.24
CA THR A 812 28.71 -16.19 -0.19
C THR A 812 28.15 -15.44 1.03
N GLY A 813 28.01 -14.11 0.95
CA GLY A 813 27.60 -13.28 2.09
C GLY A 813 26.91 -11.99 1.67
N ALA A 814 25.99 -11.53 2.52
CA ALA A 814 25.30 -10.25 2.37
C ALA A 814 24.81 -9.75 3.74
N ASP A 815 24.79 -8.43 3.92
CA ASP A 815 24.21 -7.70 5.07
C ASP A 815 24.05 -8.50 6.39
N GLY A 816 25.19 -8.84 7.01
CA GLY A 816 25.26 -9.48 8.33
C GLY A 816 25.03 -10.99 8.40
N HIS A 817 24.93 -11.73 7.28
CA HIS A 817 24.90 -13.20 7.29
C HIS A 817 25.73 -13.82 6.16
N PHE A 818 26.10 -15.09 6.35
CA PHE A 818 26.82 -15.90 5.37
C PHE A 818 26.06 -17.18 5.02
N VAL A 819 26.25 -17.64 3.79
CA VAL A 819 25.72 -18.91 3.28
C VAL A 819 26.87 -19.77 2.76
N ILE A 820 26.87 -21.03 3.16
CA ILE A 820 27.85 -22.05 2.76
C ILE A 820 27.10 -23.20 2.09
N TYR A 821 27.66 -23.76 1.02
CA TYR A 821 27.21 -25.02 0.44
C TYR A 821 28.31 -26.08 0.56
N SER A 822 27.94 -27.27 1.04
CA SER A 822 28.84 -28.39 1.33
C SER A 822 28.63 -29.55 0.37
N SER A 823 29.68 -30.37 0.18
CA SER A 823 29.68 -31.44 -0.83
C SER A 823 28.71 -32.60 -0.55
N ASP A 824 28.19 -32.68 0.67
CA ASP A 824 27.16 -33.64 1.08
C ASP A 824 25.73 -33.13 0.83
N GLY A 825 25.61 -31.99 0.13
CA GLY A 825 24.37 -31.29 -0.18
C GLY A 825 23.96 -30.24 0.83
N ALA A 826 24.60 -30.16 2.01
CA ALA A 826 24.14 -29.25 3.05
C ALA A 826 24.31 -27.78 2.65
N ILE A 827 23.28 -26.98 2.91
CA ILE A 827 23.40 -25.53 2.98
C ILE A 827 23.55 -25.16 4.45
N ILE A 828 24.26 -24.09 4.76
CA ILE A 828 24.42 -23.56 6.12
C ILE A 828 24.33 -22.04 6.03
N ASP A 829 23.27 -21.46 6.57
CA ASP A 829 22.93 -20.04 6.50
C ASP A 829 22.92 -19.45 7.92
N PHE A 830 23.79 -18.49 8.25
CA PHE A 830 23.93 -18.02 9.63
C PHE A 830 24.22 -16.52 9.75
N ASP A 831 23.60 -15.88 10.75
CA ASP A 831 23.92 -14.50 11.13
C ASP A 831 25.33 -14.43 11.71
N THR A 832 26.12 -13.47 11.23
CA THR A 832 27.56 -13.42 11.52
C THR A 832 27.90 -13.11 12.97
N ARG A 833 27.01 -12.42 13.72
CA ARG A 833 27.30 -11.98 15.10
C ARG A 833 26.85 -12.99 16.15
N THR A 834 25.83 -13.78 15.82
CA THR A 834 25.29 -14.84 16.68
C THR A 834 25.88 -16.21 16.37
N GLY A 835 26.22 -16.48 15.09
CA GLY A 835 26.62 -17.81 14.62
C GLY A 835 25.46 -18.83 14.61
N VAL A 836 24.23 -18.35 14.79
CA VAL A 836 23.00 -19.15 14.80
C VAL A 836 22.43 -19.19 13.39
N ASP A 837 21.85 -20.35 13.03
CA ASP A 837 21.12 -20.51 11.78
C ASP A 837 20.02 -19.45 11.68
N ARG A 838 20.02 -18.71 10.56
CA ARG A 838 19.11 -17.57 10.38
C ARG A 838 17.73 -17.99 9.90
N PHE A 839 17.59 -19.11 9.18
CA PHE A 839 16.34 -19.50 8.54
C PHE A 839 16.22 -21.03 8.42
N TYR A 840 15.02 -21.58 8.61
CA TYR A 840 14.76 -23.01 8.39
C TYR A 840 14.89 -23.38 6.90
N HIS A 841 16.09 -23.76 6.48
CA HIS A 841 16.40 -24.16 5.12
C HIS A 841 16.38 -25.70 4.94
N PRO A 842 16.23 -26.23 3.71
CA PRO A 842 16.37 -27.65 3.48
C PRO A 842 17.76 -28.12 3.94
N ALA A 843 17.79 -29.16 4.79
CA ALA A 843 19.06 -29.64 5.36
C ALA A 843 20.06 -30.09 4.29
N LYS A 844 19.57 -30.51 3.11
CA LYS A 844 20.38 -30.88 1.94
C LYS A 844 19.67 -30.52 0.63
N ILE A 845 20.41 -29.93 -0.32
CA ILE A 845 19.98 -29.65 -1.69
C ILE A 845 20.99 -30.29 -2.66
N GLN A 846 20.51 -31.12 -3.58
CA GLN A 846 21.34 -31.71 -4.63
C GLN A 846 21.31 -30.87 -5.91
N ASN A 847 22.25 -31.16 -6.82
CA ASN A 847 22.38 -30.51 -8.13
C ASN A 847 22.53 -28.98 -8.09
N VAL A 848 23.06 -28.40 -7.00
CA VAL A 848 23.36 -26.97 -6.93
C VAL A 848 24.38 -26.57 -8.02
N ASP A 849 24.05 -25.51 -8.75
CA ASP A 849 24.99 -24.74 -9.59
C ASP A 849 25.64 -23.65 -8.74
N ARG A 850 24.82 -22.78 -8.13
CA ARG A 850 25.28 -21.58 -7.40
C ARG A 850 24.38 -21.24 -6.21
N ILE A 851 24.97 -20.54 -5.23
CA ILE A 851 24.29 -19.99 -4.05
C ILE A 851 24.50 -18.47 -3.99
N PHE A 852 23.51 -17.75 -3.46
CA PHE A 852 23.55 -16.30 -3.28
C PHE A 852 22.95 -15.94 -1.92
N ALA A 853 23.69 -15.14 -1.14
CA ALA A 853 23.16 -14.45 0.03
C ALA A 853 22.54 -13.11 -0.42
N LEU A 854 21.36 -12.79 0.09
CA LEU A 854 20.63 -11.55 -0.16
C LEU A 854 20.23 -10.91 1.19
N LYS A 855 19.90 -9.62 1.21
CA LYS A 855 19.50 -8.94 2.46
C LYS A 855 18.20 -9.54 3.03
N GLY A 856 18.33 -10.49 3.96
CA GLY A 856 17.20 -11.17 4.60
C GLY A 856 16.68 -12.41 3.85
N ALA A 857 17.41 -12.95 2.88
CA ALA A 857 17.06 -14.17 2.16
C ALA A 857 18.28 -14.85 1.52
N THR A 858 18.13 -16.12 1.16
CA THR A 858 19.12 -16.93 0.47
C THR A 858 18.50 -17.61 -0.73
N TYR A 859 19.25 -17.65 -1.83
CA TYR A 859 18.84 -18.20 -3.11
C TYR A 859 19.82 -19.28 -3.57
N VAL A 860 19.29 -20.42 -3.99
CA VAL A 860 20.05 -21.53 -4.57
C VAL A 860 19.55 -21.81 -5.97
N LEU A 861 20.45 -21.73 -6.96
CA LEU A 861 20.19 -22.15 -8.33
C LEU A 861 20.71 -23.58 -8.52
N LYS A 862 19.89 -24.46 -9.09
CA LYS A 862 20.28 -25.81 -9.49
C LYS A 862 20.70 -25.86 -10.96
N LYS A 863 21.46 -26.89 -11.32
CA LYS A 863 21.98 -27.16 -12.67
C LYS A 863 20.89 -27.43 -13.71
N ASP A 864 19.71 -27.87 -13.27
CA ASP A 864 18.51 -28.03 -14.11
C ASP A 864 17.80 -26.68 -14.41
N GLY A 865 18.24 -25.58 -13.80
CA GLY A 865 17.64 -24.25 -13.93
C GLY A 865 16.54 -23.96 -12.92
N THR A 866 16.13 -24.93 -12.08
CA THR A 866 15.23 -24.68 -10.95
C THR A 866 15.95 -23.96 -9.83
N SER A 867 15.20 -23.28 -8.95
CA SER A 867 15.74 -22.62 -7.77
C SER A 867 15.03 -23.01 -6.48
N VAL A 868 15.67 -22.68 -5.36
CA VAL A 868 15.13 -22.81 -4.01
C VAL A 868 15.49 -21.52 -3.26
N VAL A 869 14.53 -20.92 -2.57
CA VAL A 869 14.69 -19.62 -1.90
C VAL A 869 14.05 -19.67 -0.52
N TRP A 870 14.67 -19.05 0.47
CA TRP A 870 14.13 -18.92 1.83
C TRP A 870 14.62 -17.62 2.48
N GLY A 871 13.91 -17.13 3.50
CA GLY A 871 14.29 -15.92 4.23
C GLY A 871 13.13 -15.18 4.90
N ASP A 872 13.42 -14.36 5.89
CA ASP A 872 12.45 -13.46 6.55
C ASP A 872 11.89 -12.39 5.59
N ARG A 873 12.62 -12.09 4.52
CA ARG A 873 12.28 -11.09 3.51
C ARG A 873 12.64 -11.62 2.12
N LEU A 874 11.79 -12.51 1.62
CA LEU A 874 11.84 -12.91 0.21
C LEU A 874 11.65 -11.64 -0.66
N PRO A 875 12.49 -11.41 -1.69
CA PRO A 875 12.11 -10.47 -2.74
C PRO A 875 10.78 -10.96 -3.34
N PHE A 876 9.80 -10.05 -3.45
CA PHE A 876 8.39 -10.43 -3.49
C PHE A 876 8.01 -11.42 -4.62
N HIS A 877 6.95 -12.20 -4.36
CA HIS A 877 6.23 -13.05 -5.33
C HIS A 877 7.03 -14.16 -6.04
N ILE A 878 7.95 -14.81 -5.32
CA ILE A 878 8.18 -16.23 -5.57
C ILE A 878 7.21 -17.01 -4.67
N GLN A 879 6.01 -17.32 -5.18
CA GLN A 879 5.36 -18.57 -4.76
C GLN A 879 6.14 -19.72 -5.40
N LEU A 880 6.47 -20.74 -4.61
CA LEU A 880 7.03 -22.01 -5.08
C LEU A 880 5.94 -22.92 -5.63
#